data_AF-Q01GF5-F1
#
_entry.id   AF-Q01GF5-F1
#
_cell.length_a   1.000
_cell.length_b   1.000
_cell.length_c   1.000
_cell.angle_alpha   90.00
_cell.angle_beta   90.00
_cell.angle_gamma   90.00
#
_symmetry.space_group_name_H-M   'P 1'
#
loop_
_entity.id
_entity.type
_entity.pdbx_description
1 polymer ?
#
loop_
_entity_poly.entity_id
_entity_poly.type
_entity_poly.pdbx_seq_one_letter_code
_entity_poly.pdbx_strand_id
1 'polypeptide(L)'
;MSALVGVGAETKIKGASKCLELSERDAVVAVCVQNDFMDAREADGSYAKQSVAARTIPASATTDNGRTVRRGALAVKDGQEVVGVTNDWLAAGSARGSRLMVTLDRHPEKHCSFCTFGKGGKRTLDCVWGCEGLQGLCVSGSSVPQVVFDSSNRCVDEISSRDFEQSRYFQWPPHCVEGSFGADLDPFLHVPKETMTLQTSAARDRDSYSMFQATEGDSGRTMEKILSDYNIDRVFIMGLATDMVVKNTLWDILSSQNNTLKQSILVAAGVRGVFDEPGDYYLSSPQSGSGIVKAEAIARGASIVAATNVDEALGELCIGTCDSDSDCDGDMVCDTSAKPYGRCKPRPISNGIATAVTILSILGALIVFRKDIIESYNNRHKARGPPTDFVVLAETDIEGSSELWERMGELGKGDLMKNVIMKLHDECLRQSMKKHFGYELLVRGDAFLVAFHTVDDALSWALQVQMDLMNAPWPQECHNVTKGTMQEFGTFSGLRVRMGIHCGRVDKCIKHHGKIVYEGNVLKETTSVADAGVGGGILLSQATLPLSHIDIPYVLFDQGFHEMSAFSVPQRLKEVYPEELAGRANVRAALDTTRRLTPSFHDAPEGDVTMCYAHAVGLNELRKIFDVKIVEKGLSVMFETLREVMMRPHCRGYDCRGYEPNGDNMYVFSTYKQGLLFALEAQAALQQAIWPDELRERVGPTGVRGIPVRMGMHSGPLKRIRIPAEGLADYYGEAANRAARVMSVAVGGQVTCVEVELERMLQNEDKGLPDILVDHLGTFSLKGIPGVTSLVQVALTETLARQGGRQFTVSKKAQQVHPASAERRIHKAR
;
A
#
# COMPACT_ATOMS: atom_id res chain seq x y z
N MET A 1 41.84 7.69 -15.81
CA MET A 1 43.24 7.94 -15.46
C MET A 1 43.74 6.77 -14.63
N SER A 2 44.76 6.08 -15.14
CA SER A 2 45.34 4.86 -14.57
C SER A 2 46.47 5.24 -13.60
N ALA A 3 46.17 5.30 -12.31
CA ALA A 3 47.12 5.27 -11.19
C ALA A 3 46.33 5.29 -9.87
N LEU A 4 45.97 4.10 -9.37
CA LEU A 4 45.70 3.76 -7.96
C LEU A 4 45.10 2.34 -7.92
N VAL A 5 45.86 1.38 -8.44
CA VAL A 5 45.71 -0.04 -8.11
C VAL A 5 46.88 -0.36 -7.21
N GLY A 6 46.60 -0.63 -5.93
CA GLY A 6 47.59 -1.14 -4.99
C GLY A 6 47.56 -0.48 -3.62
N VAL A 7 46.57 -0.82 -2.79
CA VAL A 7 46.80 -1.17 -1.37
C VAL A 7 45.69 -2.13 -0.96
N GLY A 8 46.03 -3.41 -0.81
CA GLY A 8 45.29 -4.27 0.11
C GLY A 8 45.65 -3.81 1.52
N ALA A 9 44.72 -3.16 2.19
CA ALA A 9 44.78 -2.93 3.62
C ALA A 9 43.45 -3.41 4.20
N GLU A 10 43.51 -4.49 4.98
CA GLU A 10 42.48 -4.81 5.96
C GLU A 10 42.31 -3.57 6.86
N THR A 11 41.26 -2.79 6.66
CA THR A 11 40.79 -1.87 7.70
C THR A 11 40.18 -2.72 8.81
N LYS A 12 41.02 -3.15 9.76
CA LYS A 12 40.55 -3.68 11.05
C LYS A 12 39.77 -2.58 11.76
N ILE A 13 38.45 -2.69 11.72
CA ILE A 13 37.56 -1.90 12.58
C ILE A 13 37.91 -2.29 14.02
N LYS A 14 38.38 -1.35 14.83
CA LYS A 14 38.62 -1.57 16.26
C LYS A 14 37.28 -1.62 16.99
N GLY A 15 37.07 -2.67 17.76
CA GLY A 15 35.95 -2.83 18.69
C GLY A 15 36.46 -3.47 19.98
N ALA A 16 35.59 -3.59 20.99
CA ALA A 16 35.92 -4.20 22.28
C ALA A 16 36.73 -5.51 22.15
N SER A 17 37.68 -5.71 23.06
CA SER A 17 38.72 -6.75 22.97
C SER A 17 38.19 -8.19 22.95
N LYS A 18 36.94 -8.39 23.36
CA LYS A 18 36.10 -9.58 23.16
C LYS A 18 34.67 -9.14 22.96
N CYS A 19 34.29 -8.90 21.71
CA CYS A 19 33.18 -8.01 21.47
C CYS A 19 31.83 -8.56 21.97
N LEU A 20 31.43 -9.79 21.63
CA LEU A 20 30.18 -10.41 22.09
C LEU A 20 30.27 -11.95 22.03
N GLU A 21 29.98 -12.63 23.14
CA GLU A 21 29.79 -14.10 23.19
C GLU A 21 28.35 -14.41 23.61
N LEU A 22 27.82 -15.57 23.24
CA LEU A 22 26.57 -16.07 23.84
C LEU A 22 26.80 -16.48 25.29
N SER A 23 25.75 -16.44 26.10
CA SER A 23 25.78 -16.67 27.54
C SER A 23 24.46 -17.25 28.06
N GLU A 24 24.40 -17.59 29.35
CA GLU A 24 23.18 -18.04 30.03
C GLU A 24 22.06 -16.98 30.11
N ARG A 25 22.39 -15.71 29.84
CA ARG A 25 21.44 -14.59 29.76
C ARG A 25 20.86 -14.42 28.37
N ASP A 26 21.20 -15.29 27.42
CA ASP A 26 20.71 -15.21 26.05
C ASP A 26 19.75 -16.34 25.75
N ALA A 27 18.78 -16.07 24.88
CA ALA A 27 17.88 -17.06 24.33
C ALA A 27 18.05 -17.15 22.81
N VAL A 28 18.10 -18.39 22.29
CA VAL A 28 18.06 -18.68 20.85
C VAL A 28 16.73 -19.36 20.56
N VAL A 29 15.90 -18.72 19.73
CA VAL A 29 14.53 -19.13 19.45
C VAL A 29 14.39 -19.46 17.97
N ALA A 30 14.11 -20.73 17.68
CA ALA A 30 13.82 -21.23 16.34
C ALA A 30 12.30 -21.44 16.17
N VAL A 31 11.71 -20.68 15.26
CA VAL A 31 10.26 -20.60 15.08
C VAL A 31 9.81 -21.47 13.90
N CYS A 32 8.96 -22.47 14.17
CA CYS A 32 8.24 -23.26 13.16
C CYS A 32 9.10 -23.82 12.01
N VAL A 33 10.29 -24.35 12.31
CA VAL A 33 11.16 -25.02 11.31
C VAL A 33 10.66 -26.47 11.05
N GLN A 34 9.37 -26.59 10.71
CA GLN A 34 8.64 -27.84 10.50
C GLN A 34 8.51 -28.21 9.03
N ASN A 35 8.34 -29.50 8.74
CA ASN A 35 8.32 -30.05 7.38
C ASN A 35 7.21 -29.47 6.50
N ASP A 36 6.07 -29.10 7.06
CA ASP A 36 4.98 -28.52 6.28
C ASP A 36 5.29 -27.12 5.75
N PHE A 37 6.27 -26.43 6.32
CA PHE A 37 6.79 -25.16 5.83
C PHE A 37 8.03 -25.34 4.93
N MET A 38 8.47 -26.56 4.65
CA MET A 38 9.64 -26.82 3.80
C MET A 38 9.28 -27.09 2.35
N ASP A 39 10.06 -26.53 1.41
CA ASP A 39 9.94 -26.89 0.00
C ASP A 39 10.45 -28.32 -0.28
N ALA A 40 10.19 -28.81 -1.49
CA ALA A 40 10.80 -30.05 -1.98
C ALA A 40 12.34 -29.93 -1.92
N ARG A 41 12.99 -30.92 -1.32
CA ARG A 41 14.43 -30.89 -1.05
C ARG A 41 15.03 -32.29 -1.02
N GLU A 42 16.34 -32.37 -1.22
CA GLU A 42 17.06 -33.65 -1.21
C GLU A 42 16.95 -34.34 0.15
N ALA A 43 16.69 -35.65 0.14
CA ALA A 43 16.58 -36.48 1.34
C ALA A 43 17.95 -36.83 1.96
N ASP A 44 19.04 -36.42 1.33
CA ASP A 44 20.42 -36.59 1.81
C ASP A 44 20.89 -35.48 2.76
N GLY A 45 20.11 -34.39 2.89
CA GLY A 45 20.44 -33.26 3.75
C GLY A 45 21.55 -32.37 3.22
N SER A 46 21.80 -32.38 1.90
CA SER A 46 22.79 -31.51 1.23
C SER A 46 22.59 -30.01 1.48
N TYR A 47 21.39 -29.58 1.86
CA TYR A 47 21.06 -28.20 2.25
C TYR A 47 21.46 -27.86 3.71
N ALA A 48 21.71 -28.86 4.54
CA ALA A 48 22.19 -28.69 5.90
C ALA A 48 23.71 -28.91 5.95
N LYS A 49 24.43 -28.14 6.76
CA LYS A 49 25.89 -28.31 6.94
C LYS A 49 26.27 -29.71 7.45
N GLN A 50 25.34 -30.40 8.11
CA GLN A 50 25.48 -31.77 8.58
C GLN A 50 24.54 -32.68 7.78
N SER A 51 25.09 -33.53 6.91
CA SER A 51 24.32 -34.47 6.06
C SER A 51 23.85 -35.74 6.80
N VAL A 52 23.68 -35.67 8.12
CA VAL A 52 23.22 -36.79 8.95
C VAL A 52 21.85 -36.45 9.49
N ALA A 53 20.82 -37.20 9.12
CA ALA A 53 19.48 -36.94 9.62
C ALA A 53 19.39 -37.21 11.14
N ALA A 54 18.85 -36.26 11.89
CA ALA A 54 18.50 -36.40 13.30
C ALA A 54 17.29 -37.33 13.52
N ARG A 55 16.45 -37.52 12.50
CA ARG A 55 15.23 -38.33 12.54
C ARG A 55 15.06 -39.14 11.27
N THR A 56 14.36 -40.27 11.36
CA THR A 56 14.08 -41.12 10.20
C THR A 56 13.06 -40.44 9.28
N ILE A 57 13.36 -40.40 7.98
CA ILE A 57 12.43 -39.92 6.95
C ILE A 57 11.53 -41.08 6.53
N PRO A 58 10.20 -41.01 6.74
CA PRO A 58 9.31 -42.08 6.31
C PRO A 58 9.32 -42.25 4.79
N ALA A 59 9.26 -43.49 4.30
CA ALA A 59 9.20 -43.76 2.86
C ALA A 59 8.02 -43.04 2.18
N SER A 60 6.89 -42.89 2.89
CA SER A 60 5.70 -42.15 2.43
C SER A 60 5.92 -40.66 2.24
N ALA A 61 6.95 -40.08 2.87
CA ALA A 61 7.30 -38.66 2.79
C ALA A 61 8.33 -38.38 1.69
N THR A 62 8.75 -39.38 0.91
CA THR A 62 9.74 -39.22 -0.15
C THR A 62 9.17 -39.43 -1.56
N THR A 63 9.88 -38.92 -2.57
CA THR A 63 9.67 -39.17 -4.01
C THR A 63 10.97 -39.63 -4.64
N ASP A 64 10.94 -39.94 -5.94
CA ASP A 64 12.13 -40.27 -6.74
C ASP A 64 12.97 -41.41 -6.14
N ASN A 65 12.28 -42.47 -5.71
CA ASN A 65 12.86 -43.64 -5.04
C ASN A 65 13.64 -43.30 -3.76
N GLY A 66 13.16 -42.32 -2.99
CA GLY A 66 13.76 -41.92 -1.72
C GLY A 66 14.82 -40.83 -1.83
N ARG A 67 15.01 -40.24 -3.03
CA ARG A 67 16.00 -39.17 -3.25
C ARG A 67 15.52 -37.81 -2.74
N THR A 68 14.23 -37.53 -2.84
CA THR A 68 13.68 -36.21 -2.54
C THR A 68 12.64 -36.31 -1.43
N VAL A 69 12.68 -35.44 -0.43
CA VAL A 69 11.59 -35.25 0.54
C VAL A 69 10.49 -34.43 -0.13
N ARG A 70 9.25 -34.87 0.02
CA ARG A 70 8.08 -34.16 -0.52
C ARG A 70 7.99 -32.75 0.04
N ARG A 71 7.55 -31.84 -0.82
CA ARG A 71 7.13 -30.48 -0.45
C ARG A 71 6.06 -30.54 0.65
N GLY A 72 6.20 -29.69 1.66
CA GLY A 72 5.22 -29.47 2.72
C GLY A 72 3.92 -28.84 2.23
N ALA A 73 2.84 -28.98 3.00
CA ALA A 73 1.51 -28.50 2.60
C ALA A 73 1.40 -26.95 2.52
N LEU A 74 2.21 -26.22 3.31
CA LEU A 74 2.33 -24.75 3.30
C LEU A 74 3.81 -24.36 3.11
N ALA A 75 4.47 -25.02 2.16
CA ALA A 75 5.90 -24.86 1.96
C ALA A 75 6.31 -23.42 1.64
N VAL A 76 7.15 -22.86 2.50
CA VAL A 76 7.89 -21.62 2.29
C VAL A 76 8.98 -21.90 1.27
N LYS A 77 9.06 -21.03 0.26
CA LYS A 77 10.07 -21.14 -0.78
C LYS A 77 11.47 -21.06 -0.18
N ASP A 78 12.34 -21.99 -0.58
CA ASP A 78 13.73 -22.09 -0.10
C ASP A 78 13.85 -22.20 1.44
N GLY A 79 12.79 -22.63 2.14
CA GLY A 79 12.75 -22.73 3.60
C GLY A 79 13.83 -23.64 4.19
N GLN A 80 14.30 -24.62 3.42
CA GLN A 80 15.36 -25.54 3.83
C GLN A 80 16.70 -24.85 4.12
N GLU A 81 16.96 -23.68 3.54
CA GLU A 81 18.21 -22.94 3.76
C GLU A 81 18.37 -22.44 5.20
N VAL A 82 17.25 -22.27 5.92
CA VAL A 82 17.25 -21.85 7.32
C VAL A 82 17.83 -22.92 8.24
N VAL A 83 17.70 -24.21 7.89
CA VAL A 83 18.08 -25.34 8.75
C VAL A 83 19.56 -25.28 9.15
N GLY A 84 20.44 -25.02 8.18
CA GLY A 84 21.88 -24.92 8.44
C GLY A 84 22.24 -23.80 9.42
N VAL A 85 21.64 -22.63 9.23
CA VAL A 85 21.84 -21.46 10.12
C VAL A 85 21.29 -21.77 11.51
N THR A 86 20.08 -22.33 11.60
CA THR A 86 19.47 -22.68 12.89
C THR A 86 20.29 -23.71 13.66
N ASN A 87 20.83 -24.73 12.98
CA ASN A 87 21.73 -25.71 13.61
C ASN A 87 22.96 -25.05 14.24
N ASP A 88 23.60 -24.13 13.51
CA ASP A 88 24.79 -23.43 14.02
C ASP A 88 24.47 -22.60 15.26
N TRP A 89 23.35 -21.88 15.25
CA TRP A 89 22.92 -21.07 16.39
C TRP A 89 22.50 -21.91 17.60
N LEU A 90 21.78 -23.02 17.39
CA LEU A 90 21.41 -23.93 18.48
C LEU A 90 22.65 -24.60 19.09
N ALA A 91 23.60 -25.05 18.25
CA ALA A 91 24.84 -25.64 18.72
C ALA A 91 25.72 -24.61 19.45
N ALA A 92 25.84 -23.39 18.93
CA ALA A 92 26.60 -22.31 19.54
C ALA A 92 26.00 -21.86 20.88
N GLY A 93 24.66 -21.79 20.96
CA GLY A 93 23.94 -21.47 22.19
C GLY A 93 24.07 -22.58 23.23
N SER A 94 23.91 -23.84 22.83
CA SER A 94 24.14 -25.02 23.69
C SER A 94 25.53 -24.99 24.31
N ALA A 95 26.57 -24.82 23.48
CA ALA A 95 27.96 -24.81 23.92
C ALA A 95 28.28 -23.67 24.90
N ARG A 96 27.50 -22.58 24.87
CA ARG A 96 27.71 -21.36 25.67
C ARG A 96 26.64 -21.15 26.76
N GLY A 97 25.79 -22.15 26.99
CA GLY A 97 24.80 -22.17 28.07
C GLY A 97 23.55 -21.32 27.83
N SER A 98 23.32 -20.82 26.62
CA SER A 98 22.11 -20.06 26.27
C SER A 98 20.85 -20.89 26.39
N ARG A 99 19.71 -20.22 26.63
CA ARG A 99 18.41 -20.87 26.65
C ARG A 99 17.93 -21.13 25.22
N LEU A 100 17.77 -22.40 24.89
CA LEU A 100 17.34 -22.81 23.56
C LEU A 100 15.84 -23.06 23.56
N MET A 101 15.15 -22.54 22.55
CA MET A 101 13.72 -22.77 22.34
C MET A 101 13.47 -23.13 20.88
N VAL A 102 12.65 -24.17 20.68
CA VAL A 102 12.05 -24.48 19.38
C VAL A 102 10.55 -24.38 19.52
N THR A 103 9.88 -23.81 18.53
CA THR A 103 8.43 -23.67 18.56
C THR A 103 7.78 -24.52 17.47
N LEU A 104 6.63 -25.07 17.78
CA LEU A 104 5.84 -25.91 16.90
C LEU A 104 4.45 -25.32 16.73
N ASP A 105 4.08 -25.10 15.48
CA ASP A 105 2.69 -24.93 15.13
C ASP A 105 2.03 -26.32 15.05
N ARG A 106 0.87 -26.50 15.68
CA ARG A 106 0.17 -27.77 15.72
C ARG A 106 -1.33 -27.56 15.70
N HIS A 107 -1.97 -28.19 14.72
CA HIS A 107 -3.41 -28.07 14.54
C HIS A 107 -4.09 -29.45 14.50
N PRO A 108 -5.31 -29.59 15.05
CA PRO A 108 -6.16 -30.75 14.80
C PRO A 108 -6.60 -30.81 13.34
N GLU A 109 -6.93 -32.00 12.82
CA GLU A 109 -7.29 -32.26 11.41
C GLU A 109 -8.42 -31.35 10.85
N LYS A 110 -9.30 -30.84 11.72
CA LYS A 110 -10.44 -29.96 11.37
C LYS A 110 -10.34 -28.59 12.04
N HIS A 111 -9.15 -28.01 12.04
CA HIS A 111 -8.90 -26.69 12.60
C HIS A 111 -9.58 -25.58 11.78
N CYS A 112 -10.05 -24.52 12.46
CA CYS A 112 -10.74 -23.38 11.85
C CYS A 112 -9.90 -22.58 10.85
N SER A 113 -8.56 -22.63 11.00
CA SER A 113 -7.64 -21.93 10.10
C SER A 113 -7.50 -22.67 8.77
N PHE A 114 -7.95 -23.93 8.69
CA PHE A 114 -7.93 -24.69 7.45
C PHE A 114 -9.15 -24.42 6.59
N CYS A 115 -8.92 -24.34 5.28
CA CYS A 115 -9.99 -24.36 4.31
C CYS A 115 -10.76 -25.70 4.33
N THR A 116 -12.10 -25.68 4.18
CA THR A 116 -12.92 -26.90 4.08
C THR A 116 -13.44 -27.13 2.65
N PHE A 117 -13.24 -28.34 2.13
CA PHE A 117 -13.58 -28.78 0.77
C PHE A 117 -15.09 -28.65 0.42
N GLY A 118 -15.40 -28.12 -0.78
CA GLY A 118 -16.76 -28.13 -1.34
C GLY A 118 -17.29 -29.53 -1.70
N LYS A 119 -18.63 -29.67 -1.83
CA LYS A 119 -19.30 -30.94 -2.18
C LYS A 119 -18.72 -31.56 -3.48
N GLY A 120 -18.12 -32.74 -3.37
CA GLY A 120 -17.75 -33.57 -4.54
C GLY A 120 -16.43 -34.33 -4.46
N GLY A 121 -15.61 -34.15 -3.42
CA GLY A 121 -14.45 -35.02 -3.17
C GLY A 121 -13.31 -34.96 -4.21
N LYS A 122 -13.33 -34.02 -5.16
CA LYS A 122 -12.18 -33.73 -6.03
C LYS A 122 -11.27 -32.74 -5.32
N ARG A 123 -10.00 -33.13 -5.13
CA ARG A 123 -8.93 -32.24 -4.66
C ARG A 123 -8.57 -31.29 -5.80
N THR A 124 -9.05 -30.06 -5.75
CA THR A 124 -8.49 -28.95 -6.54
C THR A 124 -7.74 -28.02 -5.57
N LEU A 125 -6.60 -27.51 -6.01
CA LEU A 125 -5.60 -26.71 -5.26
C LEU A 125 -6.12 -25.34 -4.74
N ASP A 126 -7.43 -25.14 -4.63
CA ASP A 126 -8.07 -23.83 -4.49
C ASP A 126 -8.09 -23.27 -3.05
N CYS A 127 -7.36 -23.91 -2.12
CA CYS A 127 -7.19 -23.42 -0.75
C CYS A 127 -6.04 -22.42 -0.57
N VAL A 128 -5.30 -22.15 -1.65
CA VAL A 128 -4.46 -20.97 -1.81
C VAL A 128 -4.69 -20.53 -3.24
N TRP A 129 -5.60 -19.59 -3.48
CA TRP A 129 -5.71 -19.03 -4.82
C TRP A 129 -4.54 -18.08 -5.05
N GLY A 130 -3.61 -18.57 -5.88
CA GLY A 130 -2.31 -17.99 -6.19
C GLY A 130 -1.25 -19.08 -6.39
N CYS A 131 -1.48 -20.07 -7.27
CA CYS A 131 -0.51 -21.13 -7.57
C CYS A 131 -0.60 -21.62 -9.04
N GLU A 132 -0.30 -20.76 -10.01
CA GLU A 132 0.63 -21.15 -11.08
C GLU A 132 2.01 -20.59 -10.72
N GLY A 133 2.64 -21.17 -9.69
CA GLY A 133 4.03 -20.90 -9.31
C GLY A 133 4.31 -19.48 -8.77
N LEU A 134 4.30 -19.36 -7.44
CA LEU A 134 4.88 -18.31 -6.58
C LEU A 134 4.01 -17.07 -6.25
N GLN A 135 3.15 -17.32 -5.25
CA GLN A 135 2.75 -16.52 -4.08
C GLN A 135 2.65 -14.98 -4.18
N GLY A 136 1.41 -14.47 -4.19
CA GLY A 136 1.05 -13.07 -3.96
C GLY A 136 -0.38 -12.93 -3.39
N LEU A 137 -0.60 -11.90 -2.57
CA LEU A 137 -1.81 -11.64 -1.78
C LEU A 137 -3.13 -11.61 -2.56
N CYS A 138 -4.20 -12.14 -1.95
CA CYS A 138 -5.56 -11.70 -2.25
C CYS A 138 -5.83 -10.34 -1.60
N VAL A 139 -5.74 -9.26 -2.38
CA VAL A 139 -6.46 -8.01 -2.10
C VAL A 139 -7.84 -8.16 -2.73
N SER A 140 -8.89 -7.69 -2.04
CA SER A 140 -10.27 -7.76 -2.50
C SER A 140 -10.42 -7.29 -3.96
N GLY A 141 -10.82 -8.20 -4.84
CA GLY A 141 -11.18 -8.00 -6.23
C GLY A 141 -12.15 -9.10 -6.69
N SER A 142 -12.93 -8.84 -7.73
CA SER A 142 -14.16 -9.51 -8.16
C SER A 142 -14.04 -10.99 -8.60
N SER A 143 -12.91 -11.64 -8.39
CA SER A 143 -12.58 -12.94 -9.01
C SER A 143 -12.74 -14.17 -8.09
N VAL A 144 -12.89 -14.03 -6.76
CA VAL A 144 -12.96 -15.22 -5.87
C VAL A 144 -14.40 -15.76 -5.76
N PRO A 145 -14.66 -17.05 -6.07
CA PRO A 145 -15.99 -17.65 -5.94
C PRO A 145 -16.54 -17.56 -4.51
N GLN A 146 -17.80 -17.15 -4.34
CA GLN A 146 -18.46 -17.02 -3.03
C GLN A 146 -18.43 -18.31 -2.17
N VAL A 147 -18.34 -19.49 -2.79
CA VAL A 147 -18.37 -20.78 -2.11
C VAL A 147 -17.12 -21.07 -1.27
N VAL A 148 -16.02 -20.32 -1.47
CA VAL A 148 -14.76 -20.45 -0.72
C VAL A 148 -14.84 -19.77 0.65
N PHE A 149 -15.80 -18.87 0.87
CA PHE A 149 -15.96 -18.11 2.12
C PHE A 149 -17.12 -18.63 2.98
N ASP A 150 -17.10 -19.92 3.31
CA ASP A 150 -17.98 -20.44 4.35
C ASP A 150 -17.52 -19.92 5.73
N SER A 151 -18.19 -18.89 6.24
CA SER A 151 -17.90 -18.27 7.53
C SER A 151 -18.24 -19.13 8.75
N SER A 152 -18.84 -20.31 8.55
CA SER A 152 -19.24 -21.21 9.64
C SER A 152 -18.06 -21.87 10.36
N ASN A 153 -16.85 -21.82 9.78
CA ASN A 153 -15.68 -22.53 10.29
C ASN A 153 -14.44 -21.61 10.52
N ARG A 154 -14.65 -20.31 10.75
CA ARG A 154 -13.56 -19.34 10.97
C ARG A 154 -12.99 -19.39 12.39
N CYS A 155 -11.71 -19.02 12.53
CA CYS A 155 -11.11 -18.85 13.84
C CYS A 155 -11.66 -17.60 14.55
N VAL A 156 -11.84 -17.71 15.86
CA VAL A 156 -12.49 -16.72 16.72
C VAL A 156 -11.48 -16.11 17.69
N ASP A 157 -10.28 -15.82 17.19
CA ASP A 157 -9.24 -15.06 17.89
C ASP A 157 -9.19 -13.59 17.40
N GLU A 158 -8.50 -12.74 18.15
CA GLU A 158 -8.44 -11.29 17.90
C GLU A 158 -7.83 -10.95 16.54
N ILE A 159 -6.79 -11.67 16.11
CA ILE A 159 -6.10 -11.42 14.85
C ILE A 159 -6.97 -11.88 13.69
N SER A 160 -7.46 -13.12 13.73
CA SER A 160 -8.41 -13.67 12.75
C SER A 160 -9.66 -12.80 12.60
N SER A 161 -10.20 -12.32 13.72
CA SER A 161 -11.40 -11.47 13.72
C SER A 161 -11.12 -10.08 13.13
N ARG A 162 -10.01 -9.44 13.51
CA ARG A 162 -9.59 -8.14 12.96
C ARG A 162 -9.29 -8.24 11.47
N ASP A 163 -8.58 -9.30 11.06
CA ASP A 163 -8.24 -9.54 9.66
C ASP A 163 -9.51 -9.85 8.87
N PHE A 164 -10.47 -10.60 9.43
CA PHE A 164 -11.81 -10.78 8.85
C PHE A 164 -12.59 -9.48 8.70
N GLU A 165 -12.60 -8.62 9.73
CA GLU A 165 -13.24 -7.28 9.69
C GLU A 165 -12.63 -6.33 8.65
N GLN A 166 -11.37 -6.56 8.30
CA GLN A 166 -10.61 -5.76 7.33
C GLN A 166 -10.50 -6.44 5.97
N SER A 167 -11.25 -7.53 5.73
CA SER A 167 -11.22 -8.32 4.49
C SER A 167 -9.83 -8.87 4.13
N ARG A 168 -9.03 -9.18 5.16
CA ARG A 168 -7.68 -9.77 5.11
C ARG A 168 -7.61 -11.15 5.77
N TYR A 169 -8.73 -11.85 5.98
CA TYR A 169 -8.74 -13.18 6.62
C TYR A 169 -8.18 -14.26 5.70
N PHE A 170 -7.21 -15.03 6.20
CA PHE A 170 -6.55 -16.11 5.49
C PHE A 170 -6.99 -17.46 6.06
N GLN A 171 -7.41 -18.38 5.20
CA GLN A 171 -7.44 -19.81 5.52
C GLN A 171 -6.32 -20.50 4.77
N TRP A 172 -5.67 -21.43 5.46
CA TRP A 172 -4.51 -22.14 4.99
C TRP A 172 -4.91 -23.51 4.45
N PRO A 173 -4.12 -24.09 3.54
CA PRO A 173 -4.20 -25.52 3.29
C PRO A 173 -3.93 -26.26 4.62
N PRO A 174 -4.52 -27.45 4.85
CA PRO A 174 -4.21 -28.25 6.03
C PRO A 174 -2.70 -28.49 6.15
N HIS A 175 -2.08 -27.93 7.18
CA HIS A 175 -0.64 -27.95 7.42
C HIS A 175 -0.38 -28.09 8.92
N CYS A 176 0.78 -28.61 9.29
CA CYS A 176 1.15 -28.92 10.66
C CYS A 176 0.07 -29.72 11.42
N VAL A 177 -0.60 -30.64 10.70
CA VAL A 177 -1.67 -31.47 11.26
C VAL A 177 -1.08 -32.45 12.28
N GLU A 178 -1.66 -32.49 13.47
CA GLU A 178 -1.18 -33.33 14.58
C GLU A 178 -0.98 -34.80 14.15
N GLY A 179 0.19 -35.36 14.50
CA GLY A 179 0.57 -36.73 14.18
C GLY A 179 1.04 -36.96 12.73
N SER A 180 1.06 -35.92 11.89
CA SER A 180 1.63 -35.99 10.54
C SER A 180 3.14 -35.70 10.54
N PHE A 181 3.86 -36.21 9.53
CA PHE A 181 5.27 -35.87 9.29
C PHE A 181 5.47 -34.36 9.06
N GLY A 182 4.47 -33.70 8.48
CA GLY A 182 4.44 -32.25 8.24
C GLY A 182 4.52 -31.41 9.52
N ALA A 183 3.92 -31.91 10.61
CA ALA A 183 3.95 -31.26 11.93
C ALA A 183 5.25 -31.52 12.72
N ASP A 184 6.16 -32.36 12.22
CA ASP A 184 7.46 -32.56 12.84
C ASP A 184 8.48 -31.53 12.35
N LEU A 185 9.49 -31.24 13.18
CA LEU A 185 10.68 -30.50 12.77
C LEU A 185 11.39 -31.19 11.62
N ASP A 186 12.10 -30.40 10.81
CA ASP A 186 12.91 -30.94 9.71
C ASP A 186 13.85 -32.06 10.19
N PRO A 187 13.98 -33.18 9.45
CA PRO A 187 14.83 -34.31 9.83
C PRO A 187 16.31 -33.96 10.01
N PHE A 188 16.80 -32.87 9.41
CA PHE A 188 18.18 -32.40 9.51
C PHE A 188 18.34 -31.19 10.46
N LEU A 189 17.27 -30.82 11.18
CA LEU A 189 17.36 -29.87 12.29
C LEU A 189 17.81 -30.61 13.56
N HIS A 190 19.02 -30.31 14.01
CA HIS A 190 19.65 -30.89 15.18
C HIS A 190 19.32 -30.07 16.41
N VAL A 191 18.28 -30.50 17.13
CA VAL A 191 17.84 -29.84 18.37
C VAL A 191 18.59 -30.43 19.57
N PRO A 192 19.40 -29.64 20.31
CA PRO A 192 20.05 -30.09 21.54
C PRO A 192 19.04 -30.55 22.60
N LYS A 193 19.42 -31.51 23.46
CA LYS A 193 18.50 -32.17 24.40
C LYS A 193 17.88 -31.22 25.44
N GLU A 194 18.61 -30.17 25.78
CA GLU A 194 18.24 -29.13 26.74
C GLU A 194 17.29 -28.07 26.15
N THR A 195 16.94 -28.19 24.86
CA THR A 195 16.06 -27.24 24.18
C THR A 195 14.62 -27.38 24.66
N MET A 196 14.02 -26.27 25.04
CA MET A 196 12.62 -26.20 25.44
C MET A 196 11.74 -26.19 24.18
N THR A 197 10.74 -27.08 24.12
CA THR A 197 9.79 -27.13 23.01
C THR A 197 8.49 -26.45 23.41
N LEU A 198 8.11 -25.38 22.71
CA LEU A 198 6.84 -24.70 22.89
C LEU A 198 5.91 -25.08 21.74
N GLN A 199 4.64 -25.40 22.04
CA GLN A 199 3.66 -25.74 21.01
C GLN A 199 2.37 -24.94 21.18
N THR A 200 1.75 -24.59 20.04
CA THR A 200 0.46 -23.88 20.00
C THR A 200 -0.68 -24.77 20.52
N SER A 201 -1.79 -24.15 20.92
CA SER A 201 -2.90 -24.88 21.56
C SER A 201 -3.66 -25.74 20.56
N ALA A 202 -4.15 -26.92 20.96
CA ALA A 202 -5.01 -27.77 20.12
C ALA A 202 -6.48 -27.25 20.00
N ALA A 203 -6.74 -25.98 20.33
CA ALA A 203 -8.06 -25.38 20.23
C ALA A 203 -8.52 -25.42 18.77
N ARG A 204 -9.74 -25.94 18.53
CA ARG A 204 -10.23 -26.11 17.16
C ARG A 204 -10.69 -24.81 16.51
N ASP A 205 -10.98 -23.80 17.31
CA ASP A 205 -11.67 -22.57 16.96
C ASP A 205 -10.81 -21.31 17.12
N ARG A 206 -9.50 -21.43 17.36
CA ARG A 206 -8.58 -20.29 17.53
C ARG A 206 -7.24 -20.55 16.88
N ASP A 207 -6.76 -19.60 16.08
CA ASP A 207 -5.42 -19.68 15.50
C ASP A 207 -4.36 -19.09 16.45
N SER A 208 -3.11 -19.46 16.22
CA SER A 208 -1.95 -18.99 16.99
C SER A 208 -0.94 -18.31 16.09
N TYR A 209 -1.09 -16.99 15.94
CA TYR A 209 -0.21 -16.19 15.09
C TYR A 209 1.08 -15.75 15.79
N SER A 210 1.22 -15.98 17.10
CA SER A 210 2.44 -15.71 17.88
C SER A 210 2.78 -16.86 18.81
N MET A 211 4.07 -17.16 18.93
CA MET A 211 4.56 -18.21 19.83
C MET A 211 4.56 -17.82 21.31
N PHE A 212 4.13 -16.59 21.65
CA PHE A 212 3.78 -16.24 23.03
C PHE A 212 2.51 -16.96 23.51
N GLN A 213 1.66 -17.40 22.57
CA GLN A 213 0.47 -18.19 22.84
C GLN A 213 0.80 -19.69 23.00
N ALA A 214 2.01 -20.09 22.62
CA ALA A 214 2.49 -21.46 22.77
C ALA A 214 2.96 -21.73 24.21
N THR A 215 2.84 -22.99 24.63
CA THR A 215 3.23 -23.43 25.98
C THR A 215 4.20 -24.60 25.95
N GLU A 216 5.05 -24.69 26.96
CA GLU A 216 6.05 -25.75 27.10
C GLU A 216 5.44 -27.00 27.76
N GLY A 217 5.18 -28.04 26.95
CA GLY A 217 4.78 -29.37 27.39
C GLY A 217 3.70 -29.36 28.48
N ASP A 218 3.84 -30.25 29.48
CA ASP A 218 2.92 -30.33 30.63
C ASP A 218 3.11 -29.19 31.64
N SER A 219 4.22 -28.45 31.55
CA SER A 219 4.53 -27.37 32.50
C SER A 219 3.63 -26.15 32.29
N GLY A 220 3.05 -25.99 31.09
CA GLY A 220 2.18 -24.88 30.73
C GLY A 220 2.88 -23.51 30.72
N ARG A 221 4.21 -23.45 30.83
CA ARG A 221 4.95 -22.18 30.85
C ARG A 221 4.90 -21.52 29.47
N THR A 222 4.57 -20.24 29.44
CA THR A 222 4.59 -19.40 28.24
C THR A 222 6.01 -18.90 27.95
N MET A 223 6.27 -18.47 26.71
CA MET A 223 7.56 -17.87 26.34
C MET A 223 7.91 -16.67 27.23
N GLU A 224 6.95 -15.79 27.50
CA GLU A 224 7.13 -14.64 28.40
C GLU A 224 7.62 -15.06 29.80
N LYS A 225 6.99 -16.10 30.37
CA LYS A 225 7.37 -16.62 31.67
C LYS A 225 8.77 -17.24 31.65
N ILE A 226 9.14 -17.95 30.59
CA ILE A 226 10.48 -18.53 30.46
C ILE A 226 11.55 -17.42 30.35
N LEU A 227 11.32 -16.41 29.51
CA LEU A 227 12.25 -15.27 29.36
C LEU A 227 12.44 -14.52 30.70
N SER A 228 11.37 -14.38 31.47
CA SER A 228 11.39 -13.74 32.79
C SER A 228 12.07 -14.61 33.87
N ASP A 229 11.67 -15.88 34.01
CA ASP A 229 12.18 -16.80 35.05
C ASP A 229 13.71 -17.02 34.92
N TYR A 230 14.23 -17.02 33.69
CA TYR A 230 15.68 -17.11 33.43
C TYR A 230 16.39 -15.75 33.35
N ASN A 231 15.65 -14.64 33.47
CA ASN A 231 16.14 -13.26 33.38
C ASN A 231 17.07 -13.10 32.15
N ILE A 232 16.46 -13.33 30.99
CA ILE A 232 17.09 -13.21 29.68
C ILE A 232 17.31 -11.73 29.35
N ASP A 233 18.50 -11.39 28.89
CA ASP A 233 18.87 -10.07 28.42
C ASP A 233 18.70 -9.95 26.90
N ARG A 234 19.03 -11.00 26.13
CA ARG A 234 19.00 -10.96 24.66
C ARG A 234 18.27 -12.15 24.06
N VAL A 235 17.43 -11.91 23.06
CA VAL A 235 16.73 -12.96 22.31
C VAL A 235 17.13 -12.91 20.85
N PHE A 236 17.69 -14.01 20.35
CA PHE A 236 18.01 -14.25 18.94
C PHE A 236 16.88 -15.06 18.31
N ILE A 237 16.12 -14.46 17.39
CA ILE A 237 14.98 -15.09 16.74
C ILE A 237 15.29 -15.42 15.28
N MET A 238 14.90 -16.63 14.89
CA MET A 238 15.01 -17.17 13.53
C MET A 238 13.88 -18.18 13.28
N GLY A 239 13.60 -18.55 12.03
CA GLY A 239 12.51 -19.48 11.72
C GLY A 239 11.84 -19.26 10.38
N LEU A 240 10.77 -20.00 10.12
CA LEU A 240 9.98 -19.91 8.89
C LEU A 240 8.73 -19.06 9.09
N ALA A 241 8.22 -18.52 7.97
CA ALA A 241 7.13 -17.56 7.92
C ALA A 241 7.47 -16.22 8.63
N THR A 242 8.57 -15.59 8.19
CA THR A 242 9.06 -14.27 8.66
C THR A 242 7.94 -13.25 8.78
N ASP A 243 7.07 -13.19 7.77
CA ASP A 243 5.95 -12.28 7.57
C ASP A 243 4.67 -12.61 8.35
N MET A 244 4.65 -13.77 9.00
CA MET A 244 3.53 -14.24 9.81
C MET A 244 3.97 -14.46 11.26
N VAL A 245 4.32 -15.70 11.62
CA VAL A 245 4.50 -16.10 13.02
C VAL A 245 5.80 -15.59 13.64
N VAL A 246 6.88 -15.50 12.86
CA VAL A 246 8.15 -14.90 13.33
C VAL A 246 7.94 -13.41 13.63
N LYS A 247 7.26 -12.68 12.75
CA LYS A 247 6.92 -11.25 12.91
C LYS A 247 6.16 -10.99 14.20
N ASN A 248 5.02 -11.66 14.41
CA ASN A 248 4.21 -11.44 15.60
C ASN A 248 4.93 -11.88 16.87
N THR A 249 5.67 -12.99 16.83
CA THR A 249 6.52 -13.42 17.96
C THR A 249 7.55 -12.35 18.29
N LEU A 250 8.22 -11.76 17.30
CA LEU A 250 9.17 -10.67 17.51
C LEU A 250 8.49 -9.41 18.08
N TRP A 251 7.29 -9.06 17.61
CA TRP A 251 6.54 -7.93 18.17
C TRP A 251 6.14 -8.13 19.63
N ASP A 252 5.78 -9.35 20.03
CA ASP A 252 5.48 -9.67 21.42
C ASP A 252 6.73 -9.60 22.30
N ILE A 253 7.87 -10.11 21.81
CA ILE A 253 9.18 -9.93 22.49
C ILE A 253 9.46 -8.43 22.70
N LEU A 254 9.30 -7.62 21.65
CA LEU A 254 9.52 -6.16 21.72
C LEU A 254 8.54 -5.47 22.67
N SER A 255 7.28 -5.88 22.69
CA SER A 255 6.24 -5.30 23.57
C SER A 255 6.45 -5.68 25.04
N SER A 256 7.03 -6.86 25.30
CA SER A 256 7.39 -7.34 26.63
C SER A 256 8.68 -6.70 27.21
N GLN A 257 9.37 -5.83 26.45
CA GLN A 257 10.64 -5.20 26.87
C GLN A 257 10.54 -4.27 28.10
N ASN A 258 9.35 -4.04 28.64
CA ASN A 258 9.17 -3.11 29.74
C ASN A 258 9.66 -3.59 31.12
N ASN A 259 10.18 -4.81 31.30
CA ASN A 259 10.71 -5.22 32.62
C ASN A 259 11.95 -6.17 32.66
N THR A 260 12.33 -6.91 31.60
CA THR A 260 13.42 -7.93 31.70
C THR A 260 14.41 -8.02 30.53
N LEU A 261 13.99 -7.68 29.30
CA LEU A 261 14.79 -7.87 28.08
C LEU A 261 15.57 -6.60 27.70
N LYS A 262 16.87 -6.72 27.38
CA LYS A 262 17.72 -5.62 26.91
C LYS A 262 17.80 -5.51 25.39
N GLN A 263 17.69 -6.61 24.66
CA GLN A 263 17.81 -6.61 23.19
C GLN A 263 17.04 -7.75 22.53
N SER A 264 16.35 -7.44 21.42
CA SER A 264 15.77 -8.43 20.53
C SER A 264 16.52 -8.41 19.19
N ILE A 265 16.97 -9.56 18.71
CA ILE A 265 17.81 -9.68 17.52
C ILE A 265 17.16 -10.64 16.54
N LEU A 266 16.81 -10.13 15.35
CA LEU A 266 16.37 -10.97 14.23
C LEU A 266 17.59 -11.44 13.43
N VAL A 267 17.77 -12.75 13.32
CA VAL A 267 18.85 -13.35 12.51
C VAL A 267 18.38 -13.46 11.07
N ALA A 268 18.72 -12.48 10.24
CA ALA A 268 18.18 -12.35 8.88
C ALA A 268 18.56 -13.54 7.97
N ALA A 269 19.73 -14.13 8.21
CA ALA A 269 20.17 -15.35 7.53
C ALA A 269 19.29 -16.57 7.84
N GLY A 270 18.68 -16.61 9.03
CA GLY A 270 17.89 -17.72 9.53
C GLY A 270 16.38 -17.51 9.39
N VAL A 271 15.91 -16.64 8.49
CA VAL A 271 14.46 -16.43 8.28
C VAL A 271 14.04 -16.47 6.82
N ARG A 272 12.84 -16.99 6.55
CA ARG A 272 12.17 -16.99 5.23
C ARG A 272 10.67 -16.77 5.40
N GLY A 273 10.07 -15.91 4.58
CA GLY A 273 8.66 -15.52 4.61
C GLY A 273 7.77 -16.41 3.75
N VAL A 274 6.49 -16.55 4.12
CA VAL A 274 5.48 -17.28 3.33
C VAL A 274 5.21 -16.58 2.00
N PHE A 275 5.41 -15.26 1.94
CA PHE A 275 5.15 -14.42 0.78
C PHE A 275 6.43 -13.83 0.16
N ASP A 276 7.58 -14.51 0.29
CA ASP A 276 8.83 -14.11 -0.36
C ASP A 276 8.91 -14.67 -1.81
N GLU A 277 9.46 -13.91 -2.76
CA GLU A 277 9.57 -14.26 -4.18
C GLU A 277 10.88 -15.04 -4.52
N PRO A 278 10.97 -15.70 -5.70
CA PRO A 278 12.19 -16.38 -6.12
C PRO A 278 13.43 -15.48 -6.20
N GLY A 279 14.47 -15.80 -5.41
CA GLY A 279 15.71 -15.03 -5.40
C GLY A 279 15.77 -13.94 -4.34
N ASP A 280 14.78 -13.87 -3.46
CA ASP A 280 14.82 -13.07 -2.23
C ASP A 280 15.80 -13.68 -1.22
N TYR A 281 17.09 -13.43 -1.41
CA TYR A 281 18.15 -13.80 -0.47
C TYR A 281 18.50 -12.65 0.47
N TYR A 282 18.82 -12.99 1.73
CA TYR A 282 19.48 -12.25 2.83
C TYR A 282 19.04 -10.78 3.08
N LEU A 283 19.00 -9.92 2.06
CA LEU A 283 18.50 -8.55 2.03
C LEU A 283 17.27 -8.50 1.11
N SER A 284 16.19 -9.09 1.61
CA SER A 284 14.83 -9.06 1.05
C SER A 284 14.43 -7.66 0.58
N SER A 285 13.85 -7.54 -0.62
CA SER A 285 13.31 -6.28 -1.15
C SER A 285 12.45 -5.56 -0.10
N PRO A 286 12.50 -4.22 0.07
CA PRO A 286 11.62 -3.49 1.00
C PRO A 286 10.12 -3.72 0.75
N GLN A 287 9.78 -4.34 -0.38
CA GLN A 287 8.41 -4.67 -0.81
C GLN A 287 8.04 -6.14 -0.58
N SER A 288 9.01 -7.03 -0.30
CA SER A 288 8.76 -8.44 0.07
C SER A 288 8.22 -8.54 1.49
N GLY A 289 7.48 -9.62 1.80
CA GLY A 289 6.94 -9.87 3.14
C GLY A 289 8.03 -9.81 4.22
N SER A 290 9.15 -10.53 4.03
CA SER A 290 10.29 -10.48 4.95
C SER A 290 10.99 -9.12 5.02
N GLY A 291 11.05 -8.36 3.92
CA GLY A 291 11.71 -7.05 3.88
C GLY A 291 10.95 -5.97 4.66
N ILE A 292 9.62 -5.95 4.52
CA ILE A 292 8.74 -5.07 5.30
C ILE A 292 8.91 -5.37 6.80
N VAL A 293 8.90 -6.65 7.18
CA VAL A 293 9.07 -7.06 8.59
C VAL A 293 10.42 -6.65 9.14
N LYS A 294 11.51 -6.82 8.38
CA LYS A 294 12.84 -6.39 8.83
C LYS A 294 12.89 -4.87 9.04
N ALA A 295 12.34 -4.08 8.12
CA ALA A 295 12.26 -2.62 8.29
C ALA A 295 11.43 -2.22 9.51
N GLU A 296 10.30 -2.89 9.74
CA GLU A 296 9.43 -2.62 10.88
C GLU A 296 10.03 -3.08 12.21
N ALA A 297 10.69 -4.24 12.24
CA ALA A 297 11.42 -4.74 13.41
C ALA A 297 12.47 -3.73 13.87
N ILE A 298 13.20 -3.16 12.91
CA ILE A 298 14.16 -2.08 13.12
C ILE A 298 13.50 -0.85 13.73
N ALA A 299 12.39 -0.39 13.16
CA ALA A 299 11.66 0.78 13.64
C ALA A 299 11.12 0.60 15.08
N ARG A 300 10.80 -0.65 15.44
CA ARG A 300 10.34 -1.03 16.78
C ARG A 300 11.47 -1.33 17.77
N GLY A 301 12.73 -1.12 17.39
CA GLY A 301 13.89 -1.24 18.28
C GLY A 301 14.61 -2.60 18.27
N ALA A 302 14.28 -3.51 17.35
CA ALA A 302 15.05 -4.74 17.16
C ALA A 302 16.38 -4.47 16.46
N SER A 303 17.39 -5.27 16.79
CA SER A 303 18.63 -5.39 16.03
C SER A 303 18.48 -6.47 14.96
N ILE A 304 19.20 -6.34 13.86
CA ILE A 304 19.24 -7.34 12.79
C ILE A 304 20.68 -7.69 12.53
N VAL A 305 20.97 -8.98 12.44
CA VAL A 305 22.28 -9.52 12.03
C VAL A 305 22.11 -10.27 10.71
N ALA A 306 23.02 -10.03 9.78
CA ALA A 306 22.98 -10.54 8.41
C ALA A 306 23.91 -11.73 8.19
N ALA A 307 25.01 -11.83 8.94
CA ALA A 307 25.95 -12.93 8.81
C ALA A 307 25.32 -14.31 9.09
N THR A 308 25.76 -15.31 8.30
CA THR A 308 25.37 -16.72 8.44
C THR A 308 26.20 -17.44 9.51
N ASN A 309 27.41 -16.94 9.80
CA ASN A 309 28.27 -17.43 10.87
C ASN A 309 27.92 -16.73 12.18
N VAL A 310 27.81 -17.51 13.27
CA VAL A 310 27.42 -16.99 14.59
C VAL A 310 28.42 -15.95 15.12
N ASP A 311 29.72 -16.21 15.03
CA ASP A 311 30.73 -15.30 15.56
C ASP A 311 30.80 -13.99 14.75
N GLU A 312 30.64 -14.07 13.43
CA GLU A 312 30.52 -12.88 12.57
C GLU A 312 29.24 -12.08 12.89
N ALA A 313 28.11 -12.75 13.09
CA ALA A 313 26.83 -12.12 13.43
C ALA A 313 26.88 -11.43 14.79
N LEU A 314 27.54 -12.04 15.78
CA LEU A 314 27.81 -11.40 17.07
C LEU A 314 28.76 -10.21 16.92
N GLY A 315 29.72 -10.28 16.00
CA GLY A 315 30.59 -9.15 15.64
C GLY A 315 29.83 -7.96 15.03
N GLU A 316 28.80 -8.20 14.23
CA GLU A 316 27.95 -7.14 13.64
C GLU A 316 27.22 -6.31 14.70
N LEU A 317 26.76 -6.95 15.79
CA LEU A 317 26.11 -6.27 16.92
C LEU A 317 27.06 -5.33 17.70
N CYS A 318 28.34 -5.41 17.37
CA CYS A 318 29.44 -4.94 18.17
C CYS A 318 30.18 -3.75 17.54
N ILE A 319 29.81 -3.41 16.31
CA ILE A 319 30.30 -2.23 15.59
C ILE A 319 29.98 -0.97 16.41
N GLY A 320 31.01 -0.22 16.80
CA GLY A 320 30.89 1.03 17.58
C GLY A 320 30.82 0.88 19.10
N THR A 321 31.16 -0.30 19.64
CA THR A 321 31.28 -0.56 21.09
C THR A 321 32.74 -0.50 21.56
N CYS A 322 32.96 -0.22 22.85
CA CYS A 322 34.28 -0.02 23.44
C CYS A 322 34.35 -0.56 24.88
N ASP A 323 35.54 -0.99 25.29
CA ASP A 323 35.85 -1.27 26.71
C ASP A 323 36.58 -0.07 27.33
N SER A 324 37.29 0.70 26.50
CA SER A 324 38.17 1.80 26.88
C SER A 324 38.22 2.88 25.79
N ASP A 325 38.68 4.09 26.14
CA ASP A 325 38.86 5.19 25.19
C ASP A 325 39.75 4.80 23.99
N SER A 326 40.67 3.85 24.14
CA SER A 326 41.55 3.40 23.06
C SER A 326 40.86 2.55 21.98
N ASP A 327 39.64 2.09 22.24
CA ASP A 327 38.82 1.34 21.29
C ASP A 327 37.98 2.27 20.40
N CYS A 328 38.01 3.58 20.67
CA CYS A 328 37.27 4.61 19.96
C CYS A 328 38.19 5.44 19.06
N ASP A 329 37.75 5.73 17.83
CA ASP A 329 38.52 6.56 16.90
C ASP A 329 38.30 8.07 17.15
N GLY A 330 39.39 8.84 17.08
CA GLY A 330 39.35 10.32 17.11
C GLY A 330 39.05 10.91 18.49
N ASP A 331 38.21 11.96 18.54
CA ASP A 331 37.86 12.73 19.77
C ASP A 331 36.72 12.08 20.60
N MET A 332 36.59 10.75 20.49
CA MET A 332 35.55 9.96 21.14
C MET A 332 36.10 9.33 22.44
N VAL A 333 35.27 9.26 23.48
CA VAL A 333 35.54 8.59 24.75
C VAL A 333 34.57 7.44 24.94
N CYS A 334 35.02 6.40 25.62
CA CYS A 334 34.19 5.24 25.89
C CYS A 334 33.23 5.52 27.04
N ASP A 335 31.93 5.59 26.73
CA ASP A 335 30.89 5.69 27.75
C ASP A 335 30.46 4.30 28.22
N THR A 336 31.03 3.86 29.33
CA THR A 336 30.76 2.58 29.99
C THR A 336 29.45 2.57 30.82
N SER A 337 28.64 3.65 30.77
CA SER A 337 27.34 3.68 31.45
C SER A 337 26.28 2.83 30.72
N ALA A 338 26.43 2.63 29.42
CA ALA A 338 25.69 1.62 28.68
C ALA A 338 26.20 0.23 29.11
N LYS A 339 25.31 -0.62 29.63
CA LYS A 339 25.64 -2.00 29.97
C LYS A 339 25.07 -2.92 28.89
N PRO A 340 25.82 -3.95 28.43
CA PRO A 340 26.98 -4.56 29.10
C PRO A 340 28.36 -3.98 28.75
N TYR A 341 28.47 -3.17 27.69
CA TYR A 341 29.72 -2.63 27.15
C TYR A 341 29.56 -1.15 26.82
N GLY A 342 30.68 -0.42 26.90
CA GLY A 342 30.68 1.00 26.63
C GLY A 342 30.40 1.30 25.16
N ARG A 343 29.95 2.53 24.89
CA ARG A 343 29.84 3.05 23.52
C ARG A 343 30.70 4.28 23.36
N CYS A 344 31.36 4.37 22.21
CA CYS A 344 32.12 5.55 21.86
C CYS A 344 31.19 6.76 21.76
N LYS A 345 31.38 7.75 22.62
CA LYS A 345 30.65 9.02 22.64
C LYS A 345 31.61 10.20 22.46
N PRO A 346 31.18 11.32 21.88
CA PRO A 346 32.02 12.51 21.82
C PRO A 346 32.37 13.00 23.23
N ARG A 347 33.60 13.45 23.44
CA ARG A 347 34.04 13.98 24.74
C ARG A 347 33.17 15.19 25.14
N PRO A 348 32.52 15.19 26.31
CA PRO A 348 31.54 16.22 26.65
C PRO A 348 32.20 17.59 26.83
N ILE A 349 31.85 18.55 26.00
CA ILE A 349 32.14 19.97 26.23
C ILE A 349 31.09 20.50 27.20
N SER A 350 31.53 20.96 28.38
CA SER A 350 30.64 21.48 29.42
C SER A 350 29.87 22.70 28.91
N ASN A 351 28.54 22.57 28.72
CA ASN A 351 27.53 23.59 29.03
C ASN A 351 26.09 23.11 28.72
N GLY A 352 25.44 22.55 29.76
CA GLY A 352 24.08 22.79 30.28
C GLY A 352 22.80 22.79 29.42
N ILE A 353 22.81 23.02 28.10
CA ILE A 353 21.56 23.18 27.31
C ILE A 353 21.53 22.31 26.04
N ALA A 354 22.65 21.67 25.68
CA ALA A 354 22.79 20.93 24.43
C ALA A 354 22.21 19.49 24.44
N THR A 355 22.04 18.85 25.60
CA THR A 355 21.81 17.38 25.70
C THR A 355 20.55 16.86 25.00
N ALA A 356 19.45 17.60 24.98
CA ALA A 356 18.25 17.19 24.25
C ALA A 356 18.42 17.32 22.72
N VAL A 357 19.13 18.36 22.28
CA VAL A 357 19.41 18.59 20.85
C VAL A 357 20.41 17.57 20.34
N THR A 358 21.45 17.24 21.11
CA THR A 358 22.48 16.28 20.69
C THR A 358 21.95 14.84 20.62
N ILE A 359 21.07 14.41 21.53
CA ILE A 359 20.45 13.07 21.46
C ILE A 359 19.54 12.96 20.22
N LEU A 360 18.74 14.00 19.91
CA LEU A 360 17.94 14.06 18.68
C LEU A 360 18.81 14.09 17.42
N SER A 361 19.94 14.79 17.44
CA SER A 361 20.90 14.80 16.32
C SER A 361 21.62 13.47 16.15
N ILE A 362 21.92 12.73 17.23
CA ILE A 362 22.55 11.41 17.18
C ILE A 362 21.54 10.33 16.75
N LEU A 363 20.30 10.38 17.23
CA LEU A 363 19.22 9.50 16.78
C LEU A 363 18.91 9.76 15.31
N GLY A 364 18.85 11.03 14.92
CA GLY A 364 18.72 11.47 13.53
C GLY A 364 19.88 10.98 12.67
N ALA A 365 21.13 11.11 13.13
CA ALA A 365 22.30 10.61 12.42
C ALA A 365 22.29 9.09 12.29
N LEU A 366 21.93 8.33 13.34
CA LEU A 366 21.84 6.86 13.26
C LEU A 366 20.72 6.38 12.32
N ILE A 367 19.58 7.08 12.29
CA ILE A 367 18.50 6.80 11.33
C ILE A 367 18.94 7.13 9.90
N VAL A 368 19.63 8.26 9.70
CA VAL A 368 20.17 8.68 8.39
C VAL A 368 21.26 7.72 7.90
N PHE A 369 22.27 7.39 8.72
CA PHE A 369 23.32 6.44 8.36
C PHE A 369 22.76 5.03 8.05
N ARG A 370 21.70 4.60 8.74
CA ARG A 370 21.04 3.30 8.49
C ARG A 370 20.23 3.32 7.20
N LYS A 371 19.54 4.42 6.90
CA LYS A 371 18.88 4.66 5.61
C LYS A 371 19.90 4.66 4.48
N ASP A 372 21.01 5.38 4.64
CA ASP A 372 22.07 5.52 3.63
C ASP A 372 22.74 4.17 3.30
N ILE A 373 22.89 3.25 4.27
CA ILE A 373 23.44 1.91 4.03
C ILE A 373 22.44 1.03 3.24
N ILE A 374 21.17 1.02 3.63
CA ILE A 374 20.10 0.26 2.92
C ILE A 374 19.92 0.82 1.50
N GLU A 375 19.91 2.14 1.38
CA GLU A 375 19.83 2.86 0.11
C GLU A 375 21.08 2.57 -0.75
N SER A 376 22.28 2.55 -0.17
CA SER A 376 23.51 2.15 -0.86
C SER A 376 23.45 0.71 -1.38
N TYR A 377 22.91 -0.23 -0.61
CA TYR A 377 22.76 -1.63 -1.04
C TYR A 377 21.71 -1.78 -2.14
N ASN A 378 20.53 -1.18 -1.97
CA ASN A 378 19.48 -1.17 -2.99
C ASN A 378 19.99 -0.57 -4.30
N ASN A 379 20.71 0.54 -4.21
CA ASN A 379 21.33 1.21 -5.35
C ASN A 379 22.37 0.31 -6.04
N ARG A 380 23.11 -0.52 -5.29
CA ARG A 380 24.02 -1.53 -5.89
C ARG A 380 23.26 -2.65 -6.60
N HIS A 381 22.12 -3.11 -6.08
CA HIS A 381 21.29 -4.11 -6.76
C HIS A 381 20.69 -3.55 -8.04
N LYS A 382 20.05 -2.37 -7.95
CA LYS A 382 19.50 -1.64 -9.08
C LYS A 382 20.54 -1.38 -10.19
N ALA A 383 21.80 -1.14 -9.80
CA ALA A 383 22.91 -0.96 -10.73
C ALA A 383 23.37 -2.24 -11.46
N ARG A 384 22.95 -3.45 -11.04
CA ARG A 384 23.36 -4.72 -11.69
C ARG A 384 22.57 -5.04 -12.95
N GLY A 385 21.37 -4.49 -13.12
CA GLY A 385 20.52 -4.76 -14.27
C GLY A 385 19.05 -4.42 -14.03
N PRO A 386 18.20 -4.61 -15.05
CA PRO A 386 16.77 -4.34 -14.95
C PRO A 386 16.04 -5.37 -14.07
N PRO A 387 14.84 -5.05 -13.56
CA PRO A 387 14.00 -6.01 -12.85
C PRO A 387 13.54 -7.16 -13.77
N THR A 388 13.15 -8.29 -13.20
CA THR A 388 12.82 -9.49 -13.99
C THR A 388 11.40 -10.02 -13.81
N ASP A 389 10.72 -9.67 -12.72
CA ASP A 389 9.37 -10.16 -12.41
C ASP A 389 8.37 -8.98 -12.38
N PHE A 390 8.36 -8.21 -11.29
CA PHE A 390 7.60 -6.96 -11.24
C PHE A 390 8.44 -5.79 -11.76
N VAL A 391 7.90 -5.06 -12.73
CA VAL A 391 8.62 -3.95 -13.38
C VAL A 391 7.82 -2.67 -13.33
N VAL A 392 8.53 -1.56 -13.19
CA VAL A 392 8.01 -0.24 -13.53
C VAL A 392 8.53 0.13 -14.91
N LEU A 393 7.63 0.38 -15.84
CA LEU A 393 7.97 0.84 -17.18
C LEU A 393 7.59 2.31 -17.31
N ALA A 394 8.50 3.07 -17.89
CA ALA A 394 8.21 4.40 -18.41
C ALA A 394 8.37 4.37 -19.92
N GLU A 395 7.33 4.79 -20.63
CA GLU A 395 7.39 5.02 -22.07
C GLU A 395 7.33 6.52 -22.36
N THR A 396 8.16 6.98 -23.29
CA THR A 396 8.18 8.36 -23.76
C THR A 396 7.73 8.44 -25.20
N ASP A 397 7.23 9.59 -25.63
CA ASP A 397 6.86 9.84 -27.03
C ASP A 397 6.92 11.36 -27.32
N ILE A 398 7.33 11.77 -28.51
CA ILE A 398 7.35 13.19 -28.89
C ILE A 398 5.99 13.57 -29.50
N GLU A 399 5.34 14.58 -28.93
CA GLU A 399 4.04 15.06 -29.43
C GLU A 399 4.16 15.55 -30.88
N GLY A 400 3.48 14.88 -31.81
CA GLY A 400 3.42 15.27 -33.22
C GLY A 400 4.74 15.06 -33.98
N SER A 401 5.52 14.04 -33.61
CA SER A 401 6.84 13.78 -34.21
C SER A 401 6.80 13.58 -35.72
N SER A 402 5.85 12.79 -36.25
CA SER A 402 5.69 12.57 -37.68
C SER A 402 5.46 13.88 -38.45
N GLU A 403 4.59 14.76 -37.94
CA GLU A 403 4.34 16.09 -38.54
C GLU A 403 5.62 16.95 -38.50
N LEU A 404 6.35 16.92 -37.38
CA LEU A 404 7.60 17.66 -37.25
C LEU A 404 8.64 17.20 -38.26
N TRP A 405 8.78 15.89 -38.48
CA TRP A 405 9.69 15.33 -39.49
C TRP A 405 9.33 15.78 -40.91
N GLU A 406 8.05 15.74 -41.27
CA GLU A 406 7.57 16.21 -42.58
C GLU A 406 7.87 17.70 -42.78
N ARG A 407 7.51 18.55 -41.82
CA ARG A 407 7.75 20.01 -41.88
C ARG A 407 9.22 20.36 -41.97
N MET A 408 10.06 19.70 -41.16
CA MET A 408 11.50 19.92 -41.22
C MET A 408 12.10 19.46 -42.56
N GLY A 409 11.54 18.41 -43.16
CA GLY A 409 11.88 17.97 -44.51
C GLY A 409 11.50 19.00 -45.58
N GLU A 410 10.27 19.53 -45.55
CA GLU A 410 9.79 20.60 -46.45
C GLU A 410 10.66 21.86 -46.38
N LEU A 411 11.18 22.18 -45.19
CA LEU A 411 12.08 23.31 -44.96
C LEU A 411 13.54 23.03 -45.37
N GLY A 412 13.86 21.85 -45.90
CA GLY A 412 15.22 21.45 -46.26
C GLY A 412 16.13 21.21 -45.07
N LYS A 413 15.57 20.97 -43.87
CA LYS A 413 16.28 20.82 -42.58
C LYS A 413 16.26 19.39 -42.03
N GLY A 414 16.03 18.38 -42.89
CA GLY A 414 16.00 16.97 -42.48
C GLY A 414 17.29 16.50 -41.78
N ASP A 415 18.46 16.96 -42.25
CA ASP A 415 19.75 16.65 -41.61
C ASP A 415 19.90 17.28 -40.23
N LEU A 416 19.35 18.49 -40.01
CA LEU A 416 19.33 19.14 -38.70
C LEU A 416 18.44 18.36 -37.72
N MET A 417 17.26 17.92 -38.19
CA MET A 417 16.33 17.09 -37.42
C MET A 417 17.01 15.79 -36.97
N LYS A 418 17.60 15.06 -37.91
CA LYS A 418 18.23 13.76 -37.65
C LYS A 418 19.50 13.85 -36.80
N ASN A 419 20.42 14.74 -37.15
CA ASN A 419 21.78 14.71 -36.60
C ASN A 419 21.98 15.60 -35.36
N VAL A 420 21.08 16.57 -35.14
CA VAL A 420 21.19 17.53 -34.02
C VAL A 420 20.00 17.41 -33.08
N ILE A 421 18.77 17.59 -33.57
CA ILE A 421 17.57 17.65 -32.71
C ILE A 421 17.31 16.30 -32.04
N MET A 422 17.24 15.20 -32.82
CA MET A 422 17.06 13.86 -32.24
C MET A 422 18.23 13.42 -31.36
N LYS A 423 19.45 13.88 -31.68
CA LYS A 423 20.63 13.60 -30.86
C LYS A 423 20.52 14.28 -29.49
N LEU A 424 20.13 15.56 -29.44
CA LEU A 424 19.90 16.30 -28.19
C LEU A 424 18.77 15.68 -27.37
N HIS A 425 17.68 15.27 -28.03
CA HIS A 425 16.59 14.52 -27.39
C HIS A 425 17.11 13.25 -26.69
N ASP A 426 17.77 12.39 -27.46
CA ASP A 426 18.33 11.13 -26.95
C ASP A 426 19.33 11.34 -25.82
N GLU A 427 20.15 12.39 -25.91
CA GLU A 427 21.09 12.78 -24.85
C GLU A 427 20.36 13.18 -23.57
N CYS A 428 19.28 13.98 -23.65
CA CYS A 428 18.47 14.35 -22.49
C CYS A 428 17.87 13.12 -21.78
N LEU A 429 17.32 12.16 -22.55
CA LEU A 429 16.70 10.95 -21.98
C LEU A 429 17.75 10.01 -21.34
N ARG A 430 18.92 9.88 -21.96
CA ARG A 430 19.98 8.97 -21.48
C ARG A 430 20.83 9.57 -20.34
N GLN A 431 20.98 10.89 -20.29
CA GLN A 431 21.86 11.58 -19.33
C GLN A 431 21.50 11.25 -17.87
N SER A 432 20.22 11.30 -17.53
CA SER A 432 19.73 11.05 -16.17
C SER A 432 19.34 9.58 -15.92
N MET A 433 19.25 8.75 -16.97
CA MET A 433 18.79 7.36 -16.88
C MET A 433 19.62 6.53 -15.90
N LYS A 434 20.96 6.59 -16.00
CA LYS A 434 21.85 5.83 -15.10
C LYS A 434 21.78 6.32 -13.66
N LYS A 435 21.62 7.64 -13.45
CA LYS A 435 21.50 8.25 -12.12
C LYS A 435 20.27 7.72 -11.37
N HIS A 436 19.20 7.44 -12.11
CA HIS A 436 17.93 6.95 -11.59
C HIS A 436 17.70 5.46 -11.89
N PHE A 437 18.78 4.69 -12.12
CA PHE A 437 18.72 3.23 -12.30
C PHE A 437 17.80 2.73 -13.42
N GLY A 438 17.56 3.57 -14.44
CA GLY A 438 16.80 3.17 -15.61
C GLY A 438 17.60 2.25 -16.52
N TYR A 439 16.90 1.27 -17.10
CA TYR A 439 17.42 0.38 -18.13
C TYR A 439 16.65 0.57 -19.43
N GLU A 440 17.33 1.07 -20.46
CA GLU A 440 16.76 1.20 -21.82
C GLU A 440 16.48 -0.20 -22.39
N LEU A 441 15.19 -0.58 -22.48
CA LEU A 441 14.79 -1.85 -23.10
C LEU A 441 14.94 -1.75 -24.62
N LEU A 442 14.27 -0.73 -25.18
CA LEU A 442 14.17 -0.52 -26.62
C LEU A 442 13.82 0.93 -26.93
N VAL A 443 14.14 1.34 -28.14
CA VAL A 443 13.75 2.62 -28.73
C VAL A 443 12.92 2.32 -29.98
N ARG A 444 11.69 2.84 -30.07
CA ARG A 444 10.79 2.72 -31.23
C ARG A 444 10.65 4.08 -31.89
N GLY A 445 11.46 4.33 -32.92
CA GLY A 445 11.48 5.66 -33.54
C GLY A 445 12.01 6.70 -32.57
N ASP A 446 11.14 7.57 -32.09
CA ASP A 446 11.36 8.61 -31.10
C ASP A 446 10.93 8.23 -29.67
N ALA A 447 10.24 7.10 -29.50
CA ALA A 447 9.77 6.62 -28.21
C ALA A 447 10.83 5.77 -27.49
N PHE A 448 11.10 6.06 -26.21
CA PHE A 448 11.93 5.23 -25.35
C PHE A 448 11.05 4.41 -24.42
N LEU A 449 11.35 3.12 -24.31
CA LEU A 449 10.78 2.26 -23.27
C LEU A 449 11.88 1.88 -22.28
N VAL A 450 11.69 2.31 -21.03
CA VAL A 450 12.71 2.21 -19.97
C VAL A 450 12.14 1.46 -18.77
N ALA A 451 12.92 0.53 -18.24
CA ALA A 451 12.56 -0.28 -17.07
C ALA A 451 13.24 0.21 -15.80
N PHE A 452 12.51 0.19 -14.70
CA PHE A 452 12.95 0.59 -13.36
C PHE A 452 12.46 -0.40 -12.31
N HIS A 453 13.20 -0.50 -11.21
CA HIS A 453 12.83 -1.33 -10.05
C HIS A 453 11.74 -0.71 -9.20
N THR A 454 11.62 0.63 -9.17
CA THR A 454 10.63 1.34 -8.35
C THR A 454 9.97 2.49 -9.10
N VAL A 455 8.77 2.87 -8.63
CA VAL A 455 8.04 4.03 -9.17
C VAL A 455 8.82 5.31 -8.92
N ASP A 456 9.44 5.44 -7.75
CA ASP A 456 10.25 6.62 -7.40
C ASP A 456 11.42 6.83 -8.35
N ASP A 457 12.10 5.76 -8.77
CA ASP A 457 13.20 5.83 -9.72
C ASP A 457 12.69 6.30 -11.10
N ALA A 458 11.61 5.67 -11.58
CA ALA A 458 10.98 6.00 -12.86
C ALA A 458 10.47 7.45 -12.90
N LEU A 459 9.80 7.88 -11.83
CA LEU A 459 9.27 9.23 -11.72
C LEU A 459 10.37 10.26 -11.53
N SER A 460 11.41 9.98 -10.73
CA SER A 460 12.57 10.86 -10.59
C SER A 460 13.28 11.05 -11.93
N TRP A 461 13.45 9.96 -12.70
CA TRP A 461 13.97 10.03 -14.05
C TRP A 461 13.08 10.89 -14.96
N ALA A 462 11.78 10.62 -15.00
CA ALA A 462 10.84 11.36 -15.84
C ALA A 462 10.82 12.86 -15.50
N LEU A 463 10.78 13.21 -14.21
CA LEU A 463 10.86 14.60 -13.73
C LEU A 463 12.17 15.27 -14.17
N GLN A 464 13.30 14.58 -14.00
CA GLN A 464 14.61 15.10 -14.42
C GLN A 464 14.68 15.29 -15.94
N VAL A 465 14.18 14.34 -16.73
CA VAL A 465 14.14 14.46 -18.20
C VAL A 465 13.28 15.65 -18.62
N GLN A 466 12.12 15.89 -17.99
CA GLN A 466 11.30 17.08 -18.30
C GLN A 466 12.03 18.40 -18.05
N MET A 467 12.86 18.46 -17.00
CA MET A 467 13.73 19.60 -16.70
C MET A 467 14.90 19.70 -17.69
N ASP A 468 15.53 18.59 -18.05
CA ASP A 468 16.65 18.54 -18.98
C ASP A 468 16.20 18.98 -20.38
N LEU A 469 15.04 18.53 -20.85
CA LEU A 469 14.43 18.96 -22.11
C LEU A 469 14.14 20.47 -22.13
N MET A 470 13.69 21.05 -21.00
CA MET A 470 13.45 22.49 -20.91
C MET A 470 14.75 23.31 -21.01
N ASN A 471 15.85 22.78 -20.48
CA ASN A 471 17.15 23.47 -20.44
C ASN A 471 18.07 23.14 -21.62
N ALA A 472 17.69 22.20 -22.48
CA ALA A 472 18.49 21.78 -23.61
C ALA A 472 18.70 22.93 -24.62
N PRO A 473 19.89 23.04 -25.24
CA PRO A 473 20.23 24.10 -26.18
C PRO A 473 19.65 23.79 -27.58
N TRP A 474 18.32 23.80 -27.69
CA TRP A 474 17.63 23.52 -28.94
C TRP A 474 17.98 24.51 -30.05
N PRO A 475 18.22 24.05 -31.30
CA PRO A 475 18.39 24.94 -32.45
C PRO A 475 17.15 25.82 -32.68
N GLN A 476 17.34 27.10 -33.00
CA GLN A 476 16.23 28.04 -33.21
C GLN A 476 15.25 27.57 -34.29
N GLU A 477 15.76 26.83 -35.27
CA GLU A 477 15.01 26.28 -36.39
C GLU A 477 13.98 25.23 -36.00
N CYS A 478 14.09 24.63 -34.82
CA CYS A 478 13.11 23.65 -34.33
C CYS A 478 11.93 24.31 -33.61
N HIS A 479 12.03 25.59 -33.25
CA HIS A 479 10.99 26.26 -32.47
C HIS A 479 9.81 26.69 -33.34
N ASN A 480 8.61 26.56 -32.78
CA ASN A 480 7.36 27.03 -33.36
C ASN A 480 7.04 26.45 -34.75
N VAL A 481 7.52 25.23 -35.03
CA VAL A 481 7.26 24.52 -36.30
C VAL A 481 5.93 23.78 -36.26
N THR A 482 5.64 23.14 -35.13
CA THR A 482 4.41 22.38 -34.86
C THR A 482 3.92 22.68 -33.46
N LYS A 483 2.74 22.18 -33.09
CA LYS A 483 2.23 22.27 -31.71
C LYS A 483 3.21 21.69 -30.69
N GLY A 484 3.88 20.58 -31.04
CA GLY A 484 4.90 19.90 -30.23
C GLY A 484 6.21 20.67 -30.05
N THR A 485 6.37 21.83 -30.70
CA THR A 485 7.58 22.68 -30.62
C THR A 485 7.28 24.15 -30.36
N MET A 486 6.00 24.51 -30.15
CA MET A 486 5.63 25.87 -29.78
C MET A 486 6.26 26.25 -28.44
N GLN A 487 7.01 27.35 -28.45
CA GLN A 487 7.63 27.89 -27.25
C GLN A 487 6.59 28.61 -26.41
N GLU A 488 6.67 28.41 -25.11
CA GLU A 488 5.88 29.15 -24.14
C GLU A 488 6.81 29.45 -22.97
N PHE A 489 6.98 30.74 -22.69
CA PHE A 489 7.99 31.20 -21.75
C PHE A 489 7.77 30.60 -20.36
N GLY A 490 8.79 29.90 -19.85
CA GLY A 490 8.75 29.25 -18.54
C GLY A 490 8.04 27.89 -18.50
N THR A 491 7.42 27.42 -19.58
CA THR A 491 6.73 26.12 -19.63
C THR A 491 7.29 25.20 -20.71
N PHE A 492 7.56 25.70 -21.92
CA PHE A 492 8.03 24.90 -23.05
C PHE A 492 9.17 25.56 -23.82
N SER A 493 10.25 24.81 -24.00
CA SER A 493 11.40 25.19 -24.82
C SER A 493 11.87 23.96 -25.60
N GLY A 494 11.55 23.90 -26.90
CA GLY A 494 11.90 22.77 -27.77
C GLY A 494 10.83 21.69 -27.84
N LEU A 495 11.26 20.43 -27.91
CA LEU A 495 10.37 19.27 -28.10
C LEU A 495 9.50 19.01 -26.87
N ARG A 496 8.22 18.73 -27.09
CA ARG A 496 7.28 18.28 -26.06
C ARG A 496 7.24 16.76 -26.01
N VAL A 497 7.83 16.20 -24.96
CA VAL A 497 7.84 14.75 -24.74
C VAL A 497 6.78 14.40 -23.72
N ARG A 498 5.82 13.55 -24.09
CA ARG A 498 4.87 12.94 -23.15
C ARG A 498 5.48 11.67 -22.57
N MET A 499 5.13 11.35 -21.33
CA MET A 499 5.64 10.17 -20.64
C MET A 499 4.50 9.45 -19.94
N GLY A 500 4.43 8.12 -20.06
CA GLY A 500 3.51 7.28 -19.33
C GLY A 500 4.26 6.31 -18.43
N ILE A 501 3.85 6.18 -17.17
CA ILE A 501 4.43 5.25 -16.21
C ILE A 501 3.36 4.29 -15.69
N HIS A 502 3.68 3.01 -15.78
CA HIS A 502 2.86 1.93 -15.26
C HIS A 502 3.76 0.87 -14.63
N CYS A 503 3.20 0.12 -13.69
CA CYS A 503 3.91 -0.99 -13.07
C CYS A 503 3.01 -2.22 -13.00
N GLY A 504 3.62 -3.37 -13.23
CA GLY A 504 2.93 -4.64 -13.30
C GLY A 504 3.89 -5.80 -13.41
N ARG A 505 3.35 -7.01 -13.38
CA ARG A 505 4.10 -8.25 -13.52
C ARG A 505 4.41 -8.53 -14.99
N VAL A 506 5.61 -9.02 -15.25
CA VAL A 506 6.04 -9.52 -16.55
C VAL A 506 5.73 -11.02 -16.61
N ASP A 507 5.05 -11.48 -17.66
CA ASP A 507 4.74 -12.90 -17.83
C ASP A 507 6.02 -13.72 -18.11
N LYS A 508 6.95 -13.12 -18.84
CA LYS A 508 8.24 -13.73 -19.16
C LYS A 508 9.34 -12.70 -19.43
N CYS A 509 10.51 -12.91 -18.84
CA CYS A 509 11.71 -12.11 -19.07
C CYS A 509 12.76 -12.97 -19.80
N ILE A 510 13.11 -12.57 -21.03
CA ILE A 510 14.06 -13.32 -21.87
C ILE A 510 15.26 -12.44 -22.20
N LYS A 511 16.46 -13.00 -22.09
CA LYS A 511 17.67 -12.36 -22.60
C LYS A 511 17.86 -12.71 -24.08
N HIS A 512 17.68 -11.75 -24.97
CA HIS A 512 17.85 -11.90 -26.41
C HIS A 512 18.95 -10.96 -26.92
N HIS A 513 20.00 -11.51 -27.54
CA HIS A 513 21.19 -10.77 -28.01
C HIS A 513 21.80 -9.81 -26.97
N GLY A 514 21.80 -10.23 -25.69
CA GLY A 514 22.36 -9.43 -24.60
C GLY A 514 21.43 -8.35 -24.03
N LYS A 515 20.25 -8.12 -24.63
CA LYS A 515 19.21 -7.24 -24.11
C LYS A 515 18.09 -8.04 -23.44
N ILE A 516 17.43 -7.42 -22.48
CA ILE A 516 16.24 -7.98 -21.83
C ILE A 516 15.00 -7.64 -22.65
N VAL A 517 14.14 -8.63 -22.83
CA VAL A 517 12.84 -8.53 -23.49
C VAL A 517 11.77 -9.03 -22.53
N TYR A 518 10.73 -8.22 -22.35
CA TYR A 518 9.57 -8.55 -21.53
C TYR A 518 8.41 -9.00 -22.42
N GLU A 519 7.69 -10.02 -21.96
CA GLU A 519 6.41 -10.45 -22.50
C GLU A 519 5.31 -10.22 -21.46
N GLY A 520 4.11 -9.90 -21.93
CA GLY A 520 2.92 -9.71 -21.09
C GLY A 520 2.18 -8.40 -21.36
N ASN A 521 1.10 -8.17 -20.61
CA ASN A 521 0.24 -7.01 -20.81
C ASN A 521 0.86 -5.69 -20.35
N VAL A 522 1.79 -5.73 -19.39
CA VAL A 522 2.41 -4.54 -18.78
C VAL A 522 3.01 -3.57 -19.82
N LEU A 523 3.56 -4.08 -20.94
CA LEU A 523 4.05 -3.23 -22.02
C LEU A 523 2.92 -2.49 -22.74
N LYS A 524 1.83 -3.19 -23.08
CA LYS A 524 0.66 -2.60 -23.76
C LYS A 524 -0.05 -1.61 -22.86
N GLU A 525 -0.16 -1.94 -21.58
CA GLU A 525 -0.74 -1.09 -20.54
C GLU A 525 0.09 0.19 -20.37
N THR A 526 1.42 0.08 -20.34
CA THR A 526 2.33 1.24 -20.29
C THR A 526 2.21 2.11 -21.53
N THR A 527 2.23 1.52 -22.73
CA THR A 527 2.04 2.25 -23.98
C THR A 527 0.69 2.98 -23.99
N SER A 528 -0.39 2.32 -23.55
CA SER A 528 -1.71 2.96 -23.48
C SER A 528 -1.75 4.14 -22.50
N VAL A 529 -0.97 4.11 -21.42
CA VAL A 529 -0.84 5.25 -20.48
C VAL A 529 -0.02 6.37 -21.11
N ALA A 530 1.07 6.07 -21.81
CA ALA A 530 1.87 7.09 -22.50
C ALA A 530 1.09 7.78 -23.63
N ASP A 531 0.38 7.00 -24.44
CA ASP A 531 -0.44 7.49 -25.55
C ASP A 531 -1.60 8.39 -25.08
N ALA A 532 -2.15 8.11 -23.90
CA ALA A 532 -3.19 8.95 -23.30
C ALA A 532 -2.67 10.31 -22.81
N GLY A 533 -1.36 10.42 -22.57
CA GLY A 533 -0.69 11.62 -22.07
C GLY A 533 -0.59 12.75 -23.09
N VAL A 534 -0.31 13.94 -22.58
CA VAL A 534 -0.11 15.18 -23.35
C VAL A 534 1.37 15.55 -23.40
N GLY A 535 1.80 16.26 -24.45
CA GLY A 535 3.20 16.65 -24.61
C GLY A 535 3.72 17.47 -23.44
N GLY A 536 4.82 17.02 -22.83
CA GLY A 536 5.46 17.61 -21.65
C GLY A 536 4.84 17.23 -20.31
N GLY A 537 3.83 16.34 -20.30
CA GLY A 537 3.23 15.76 -19.10
C GLY A 537 3.78 14.36 -18.79
N ILE A 538 3.72 14.01 -17.50
CA ILE A 538 4.01 12.66 -17.00
C ILE A 538 2.70 12.08 -16.48
N LEU A 539 2.22 11.02 -17.11
CA LEU A 539 0.98 10.36 -16.75
C LEU A 539 1.27 9.05 -16.01
N LEU A 540 0.65 8.89 -14.86
CA LEU A 540 0.76 7.71 -14.02
C LEU A 540 -0.57 6.95 -13.99
N SER A 541 -0.49 5.64 -14.05
CA SER A 541 -1.62 4.75 -13.78
C SER A 541 -1.86 4.54 -12.28
N GLN A 542 -3.06 4.06 -11.90
CA GLN A 542 -3.42 3.82 -10.51
C GLN A 542 -2.46 2.85 -9.78
N ALA A 543 -1.91 1.86 -10.49
CA ALA A 543 -1.00 0.87 -9.93
C ALA A 543 0.30 1.47 -9.37
N THR A 544 0.67 2.68 -9.83
CA THR A 544 1.91 3.36 -9.40
C THR A 544 1.78 4.06 -8.04
N LEU A 545 0.59 4.08 -7.43
CA LEU A 545 0.31 4.82 -6.20
C LEU A 545 0.28 3.90 -4.97
N PRO A 546 0.53 4.44 -3.76
CA PRO A 546 0.92 5.82 -3.46
C PRO A 546 2.38 6.12 -3.80
N LEU A 547 2.69 7.38 -4.08
CA LEU A 547 4.07 7.83 -4.32
C LEU A 547 4.82 8.01 -2.99
N SER A 548 6.09 7.59 -2.95
CA SER A 548 7.00 7.81 -1.82
C SER A 548 7.79 9.12 -1.97
N HIS A 549 8.73 9.37 -1.05
CA HIS A 549 9.55 10.58 -1.07
C HIS A 549 10.47 10.64 -2.29
N ILE A 550 10.29 11.66 -3.12
CA ILE A 550 11.10 11.96 -4.30
C ILE A 550 11.82 13.29 -4.08
N ASP A 551 13.11 13.34 -4.43
CA ASP A 551 13.97 14.50 -4.15
C ASP A 551 13.64 15.73 -5.00
N ILE A 552 13.07 15.51 -6.19
CA ILE A 552 12.65 16.60 -7.09
C ILE A 552 11.26 17.06 -6.68
N PRO A 553 11.07 18.33 -6.27
CA PRO A 553 9.74 18.85 -5.96
C PRO A 553 8.80 18.73 -7.15
N TYR A 554 7.62 18.16 -6.90
CA TYR A 554 6.63 17.89 -7.94
C TYR A 554 5.23 18.28 -7.49
N VAL A 555 4.37 18.52 -8.48
CA VAL A 555 2.93 18.67 -8.30
C VAL A 555 2.20 17.52 -8.98
N LEU A 556 1.17 17.01 -8.32
CA LEU A 556 0.37 15.87 -8.77
C LEU A 556 -1.09 16.30 -8.90
N PHE A 557 -1.73 16.02 -10.03
CA PHE A 557 -3.13 16.32 -10.30
C PHE A 557 -3.90 15.03 -10.62
N ASP A 558 -5.03 14.82 -9.95
CA ASP A 558 -5.96 13.74 -10.31
C ASP A 558 -6.65 14.05 -11.64
N GLN A 559 -6.58 13.11 -12.59
CA GLN A 559 -7.28 13.25 -13.87
C GLN A 559 -8.62 12.51 -13.88
N GLY A 560 -8.94 11.80 -12.80
CA GLY A 560 -10.17 11.02 -12.64
C GLY A 560 -10.01 9.58 -13.13
N PHE A 561 -11.13 8.87 -13.21
CA PHE A 561 -11.21 7.52 -13.76
C PHE A 561 -11.43 7.56 -15.26
N HIS A 562 -10.69 6.71 -15.98
CA HIS A 562 -10.70 6.63 -17.43
C HIS A 562 -10.83 5.17 -17.90
N GLU A 563 -11.72 4.94 -18.86
CA GLU A 563 -11.73 3.71 -19.66
C GLU A 563 -10.61 3.79 -20.70
N MET A 564 -9.85 2.70 -20.81
CA MET A 564 -8.68 2.60 -21.68
C MET A 564 -8.67 1.23 -22.35
N SER A 565 -8.26 1.18 -23.61
CA SER A 565 -8.36 -0.03 -24.44
C SER A 565 -7.48 -1.19 -23.96
N ALA A 566 -6.34 -0.90 -23.33
CA ALA A 566 -5.42 -1.90 -22.84
C ALA A 566 -5.81 -2.51 -21.47
N PHE A 567 -6.79 -1.93 -20.77
CA PHE A 567 -7.18 -2.34 -19.42
C PHE A 567 -8.59 -2.92 -19.41
N SER A 568 -8.79 -4.01 -18.65
CA SER A 568 -10.12 -4.59 -18.46
C SER A 568 -11.01 -3.81 -17.49
N VAL A 569 -10.41 -2.90 -16.71
CA VAL A 569 -11.10 -2.05 -15.72
C VAL A 569 -10.65 -0.60 -15.88
N PRO A 570 -11.53 0.39 -15.59
CA PRO A 570 -11.16 1.79 -15.66
C PRO A 570 -9.97 2.11 -14.75
N GLN A 571 -9.05 2.94 -15.24
CA GLN A 571 -7.85 3.34 -14.53
C GLN A 571 -8.02 4.75 -13.96
N ARG A 572 -7.64 4.94 -12.70
CA ARG A 572 -7.49 6.29 -12.15
C ARG A 572 -6.15 6.87 -12.59
N LEU A 573 -6.19 7.91 -13.41
CA LEU A 573 -4.99 8.51 -13.98
C LEU A 573 -4.57 9.74 -13.20
N LYS A 574 -3.26 9.95 -13.13
CA LYS A 574 -2.61 10.99 -12.35
C LYS A 574 -1.57 11.68 -13.21
N GLU A 575 -1.58 13.00 -13.21
CA GLU A 575 -0.63 13.79 -13.97
C GLU A 575 0.38 14.45 -13.04
N VAL A 576 1.66 14.34 -13.35
CA VAL A 576 2.76 14.81 -12.52
C VAL A 576 3.67 15.75 -13.31
N TYR A 577 4.12 16.81 -12.64
CA TYR A 577 5.03 17.80 -13.19
C TYR A 577 6.08 18.21 -12.15
N PRO A 578 7.32 18.55 -12.57
CA PRO A 578 8.22 19.31 -11.71
C PRO A 578 7.53 20.61 -11.26
N GLU A 579 7.74 21.03 -10.02
CA GLU A 579 7.06 22.22 -9.46
C GLU A 579 7.32 23.49 -10.30
N GLU A 580 8.54 23.65 -10.82
CA GLU A 580 8.93 24.73 -11.73
C GLU A 580 8.16 24.72 -13.05
N LEU A 581 7.68 23.55 -13.47
CA LEU A 581 6.94 23.32 -14.71
C LEU A 581 5.45 23.05 -14.44
N ALA A 582 4.96 23.31 -13.23
CA ALA A 582 3.55 23.14 -12.86
C ALA A 582 2.59 23.91 -13.78
N GLY A 583 3.05 24.99 -14.40
CA GLY A 583 2.30 25.76 -15.40
C GLY A 583 1.91 24.96 -16.66
N ARG A 584 2.55 23.80 -16.90
CA ARG A 584 2.18 22.88 -17.98
C ARG A 584 0.86 22.16 -17.74
N ALA A 585 0.40 22.06 -16.48
CA ALA A 585 -0.85 21.43 -16.12
C ALA A 585 -2.02 22.20 -16.75
N ASN A 586 -2.32 21.84 -18.00
CA ASN A 586 -3.25 22.55 -18.83
C ASN A 586 -4.67 22.11 -18.45
N VAL A 587 -5.40 23.01 -17.81
CA VAL A 587 -6.82 22.87 -17.38
C VAL A 587 -7.75 22.38 -18.49
N ARG A 588 -7.34 22.42 -19.77
CA ARG A 588 -8.18 22.10 -20.94
C ARG A 588 -7.66 20.97 -21.83
N ALA A 589 -6.50 20.38 -21.54
CA ALA A 589 -6.01 19.26 -22.35
C ALA A 589 -6.70 17.97 -21.92
N ALA A 590 -7.58 17.45 -22.78
CA ALA A 590 -8.22 16.15 -22.55
C ALA A 590 -7.20 15.03 -22.80
N LEU A 591 -7.10 14.10 -21.85
CA LEU A 591 -6.33 12.87 -22.06
C LEU A 591 -6.97 12.03 -23.17
N ASP A 592 -6.14 11.47 -24.04
CA ASP A 592 -6.59 10.60 -25.13
C ASP A 592 -6.94 9.21 -24.61
N THR A 593 -8.17 9.09 -24.12
CA THR A 593 -8.71 7.88 -23.49
C THR A 593 -10.06 7.56 -24.10
N THR A 594 -10.50 6.31 -23.98
CA THR A 594 -11.80 5.89 -24.53
C THR A 594 -12.95 6.71 -23.94
N ARG A 595 -12.94 6.89 -22.61
CA ARG A 595 -13.97 7.67 -21.90
C ARG A 595 -13.49 8.08 -20.52
N ARG A 596 -13.71 9.35 -20.15
CA ARG A 596 -13.55 9.83 -18.77
C ARG A 596 -14.85 9.57 -17.98
N LEU A 597 -14.74 8.90 -16.84
CA LEU A 597 -15.86 8.48 -15.98
C LEU A 597 -16.07 9.38 -14.75
N THR A 598 -15.03 10.07 -14.28
CA THR A 598 -15.13 11.07 -13.20
C THR A 598 -14.40 12.35 -13.60
N PRO A 599 -14.75 13.51 -13.03
CA PRO A 599 -14.05 14.75 -13.31
C PRO A 599 -12.59 14.70 -12.85
N SER A 600 -11.76 15.55 -13.42
CA SER A 600 -10.38 15.81 -13.00
C SER A 600 -10.33 16.86 -11.90
N PHE A 601 -9.19 16.99 -11.22
CA PHE A 601 -8.90 18.10 -10.30
C PHE A 601 -9.20 19.46 -10.93
N HIS A 602 -8.92 19.62 -12.23
CA HIS A 602 -9.12 20.88 -12.95
C HIS A 602 -10.59 21.23 -13.15
N ASP A 603 -11.49 20.24 -13.08
CA ASP A 603 -12.94 20.43 -13.17
C ASP A 603 -13.57 20.84 -11.82
N ALA A 604 -12.82 20.78 -10.72
CA ALA A 604 -13.31 21.07 -9.38
C ALA A 604 -13.67 22.57 -9.23
N PRO A 605 -14.92 22.94 -8.88
CA PRO A 605 -15.36 24.34 -8.80
C PRO A 605 -14.56 25.23 -7.82
N GLU A 606 -14.46 26.53 -8.08
CA GLU A 606 -13.82 27.50 -7.18
C GLU A 606 -14.76 28.67 -6.84
N GLY A 607 -14.47 29.35 -5.71
CA GLY A 607 -15.21 30.54 -5.28
C GLY A 607 -16.43 30.22 -4.42
N ASP A 608 -17.55 30.88 -4.72
CA ASP A 608 -18.83 30.58 -4.10
C ASP A 608 -19.43 29.34 -4.75
N VAL A 609 -19.38 28.23 -4.04
CA VAL A 609 -19.78 26.91 -4.55
C VAL A 609 -20.89 26.33 -3.67
N THR A 610 -21.52 25.26 -4.15
CA THR A 610 -22.54 24.52 -3.42
C THR A 610 -22.00 23.16 -3.03
N MET A 611 -21.98 22.90 -1.73
CA MET A 611 -21.58 21.62 -1.16
C MET A 611 -22.82 20.77 -0.91
N CYS A 612 -22.79 19.52 -1.38
CA CYS A 612 -23.79 18.49 -1.07
C CYS A 612 -23.10 17.32 -0.37
N TYR A 613 -23.45 17.09 0.90
CA TYR A 613 -23.06 15.87 1.60
C TYR A 613 -24.10 14.79 1.35
N ALA A 614 -23.65 13.59 1.02
CA ALA A 614 -24.48 12.39 0.98
C ALA A 614 -23.93 11.35 1.98
N HIS A 615 -24.84 10.61 2.62
CA HIS A 615 -24.46 9.60 3.60
C HIS A 615 -25.39 8.39 3.56
N ALA A 616 -24.81 7.20 3.50
CA ALA A 616 -25.51 5.93 3.63
C ALA A 616 -25.99 5.69 5.07
N VAL A 617 -27.30 5.62 5.27
CA VAL A 617 -27.92 5.46 6.59
C VAL A 617 -28.01 3.99 6.97
N GLY A 618 -27.61 3.67 8.20
CA GLY A 618 -27.84 2.35 8.79
C GLY A 618 -26.88 1.25 8.33
N LEU A 619 -25.72 1.59 7.77
CA LEU A 619 -24.72 0.62 7.31
C LEU A 619 -24.32 -0.39 8.38
N ASN A 620 -24.11 0.04 9.62
CA ASN A 620 -23.76 -0.88 10.72
C ASN A 620 -24.86 -1.91 10.99
N GLU A 621 -26.13 -1.51 10.89
CA GLU A 621 -27.26 -2.43 11.04
C GLU A 621 -27.42 -3.32 9.81
N LEU A 622 -27.15 -2.81 8.61
CA LEU A 622 -27.12 -3.61 7.39
C LEU A 622 -26.04 -4.69 7.45
N ARG A 623 -24.83 -4.36 7.94
CA ARG A 623 -23.71 -5.32 8.12
C ARG A 623 -23.97 -6.37 9.20
N LYS A 624 -24.89 -6.11 10.14
CA LYS A 624 -25.35 -7.11 11.12
C LYS A 624 -26.40 -8.06 10.54
N ILE A 625 -27.17 -7.60 9.55
CA ILE A 625 -28.31 -8.33 8.98
C ILE A 625 -27.92 -9.10 7.72
N PHE A 626 -27.05 -8.53 6.88
CA PHE A 626 -26.63 -9.08 5.60
C PHE A 626 -25.14 -9.37 5.58
N ASP A 627 -24.73 -10.29 4.69
CA ASP A 627 -23.33 -10.54 4.39
C ASP A 627 -22.64 -9.24 3.97
N VAL A 628 -21.42 -9.03 4.47
CA VAL A 628 -20.60 -7.84 4.18
C VAL A 628 -20.48 -7.60 2.68
N LYS A 629 -20.35 -8.65 1.86
CA LYS A 629 -20.25 -8.56 0.40
C LYS A 629 -21.50 -7.99 -0.25
N ILE A 630 -22.69 -8.31 0.28
CA ILE A 630 -23.96 -7.77 -0.22
C ILE A 630 -24.00 -6.27 0.07
N VAL A 631 -23.59 -5.86 1.29
CA VAL A 631 -23.54 -4.45 1.67
C VAL A 631 -22.50 -3.68 0.85
N GLU A 632 -21.32 -4.26 0.63
CA GLU A 632 -20.28 -3.68 -0.23
C GLU A 632 -20.74 -3.54 -1.69
N LYS A 633 -21.39 -4.57 -2.25
CA LYS A 633 -21.99 -4.48 -3.59
C LYS A 633 -23.08 -3.42 -3.64
N GLY A 634 -23.90 -3.30 -2.60
CA GLY A 634 -24.88 -2.22 -2.46
C GLY A 634 -24.22 -0.85 -2.42
N LEU A 635 -23.12 -0.70 -1.67
CA LEU A 635 -22.34 0.53 -1.66
C LEU A 635 -21.80 0.85 -3.05
N SER A 636 -21.24 -0.11 -3.79
CA SER A 636 -20.78 0.10 -5.17
C SER A 636 -21.91 0.60 -6.08
N VAL A 637 -23.10 -0.01 -6.01
CA VAL A 637 -24.29 0.46 -6.74
C VAL A 637 -24.65 1.90 -6.36
N MET A 638 -24.60 2.23 -5.07
CA MET A 638 -24.83 3.60 -4.59
C MET A 638 -23.83 4.58 -5.22
N PHE A 639 -22.52 4.33 -5.08
CA PHE A 639 -21.47 5.23 -5.58
C PHE A 639 -21.53 5.38 -7.11
N GLU A 640 -21.75 4.29 -7.85
CA GLU A 640 -21.90 4.34 -9.31
C GLU A 640 -23.11 5.16 -9.73
N THR A 641 -24.26 4.95 -9.06
CA THR A 641 -25.50 5.71 -9.33
C THR A 641 -25.30 7.21 -9.06
N LEU A 642 -24.69 7.56 -7.92
CA LEU A 642 -24.40 8.96 -7.57
C LEU A 642 -23.43 9.58 -8.58
N ARG A 643 -22.37 8.87 -8.96
CA ARG A 643 -21.40 9.31 -9.97
C ARG A 643 -22.07 9.58 -11.32
N GLU A 644 -22.92 8.67 -11.79
CA GLU A 644 -23.61 8.83 -13.08
C GLU A 644 -24.52 10.07 -13.10
N VAL A 645 -25.24 10.34 -12.01
CA VAL A 645 -26.08 11.54 -11.89
C VAL A 645 -25.21 12.79 -11.83
N MET A 646 -24.13 12.79 -11.05
CA MET A 646 -23.20 13.91 -10.94
C MET A 646 -22.60 14.31 -12.30
N MET A 647 -22.29 13.32 -13.14
CA MET A 647 -21.71 13.49 -14.47
C MET A 647 -22.71 13.97 -15.53
N ARG A 648 -24.01 14.11 -15.20
CA ARG A 648 -24.99 14.64 -16.16
C ARG A 648 -24.64 16.08 -16.57
N PRO A 649 -24.87 16.46 -17.85
CA PRO A 649 -24.44 17.76 -18.37
C PRO A 649 -24.97 19.00 -17.64
N HIS A 650 -26.11 18.90 -16.95
CA HIS A 650 -26.74 19.96 -16.15
C HIS A 650 -26.40 19.91 -14.66
N CYS A 651 -25.73 18.85 -14.19
CA CYS A 651 -25.22 18.75 -12.82
C CYS A 651 -23.77 19.21 -12.76
N ARG A 652 -22.86 18.59 -13.55
CA ARG A 652 -21.41 18.94 -13.62
C ARG A 652 -20.77 19.11 -12.24
N GLY A 653 -21.01 18.14 -11.35
CA GLY A 653 -20.41 18.15 -10.01
C GLY A 653 -18.99 17.60 -9.99
N TYR A 654 -18.33 17.80 -8.86
CA TYR A 654 -17.04 17.22 -8.52
C TYR A 654 -17.17 16.36 -7.24
N ASP A 655 -16.55 15.18 -7.24
CA ASP A 655 -16.50 14.29 -6.07
C ASP A 655 -15.16 14.47 -5.34
N CYS A 656 -15.21 14.89 -4.08
CA CYS A 656 -14.02 15.23 -3.30
C CYS A 656 -13.32 14.00 -2.71
N ARG A 657 -14.00 12.86 -2.58
CA ARG A 657 -13.50 11.70 -1.82
C ARG A 657 -13.57 10.37 -2.56
N GLY A 658 -14.45 10.24 -3.55
CA GLY A 658 -14.65 9.00 -4.27
C GLY A 658 -15.33 7.92 -3.41
N TYR A 659 -14.77 6.71 -3.42
CA TYR A 659 -15.33 5.56 -2.69
C TYR A 659 -14.87 5.56 -1.23
N GLU A 660 -15.82 5.66 -0.30
CA GLU A 660 -15.57 5.69 1.14
C GLU A 660 -16.35 4.55 1.83
N PRO A 661 -15.70 3.55 2.42
CA PRO A 661 -16.39 2.36 2.96
C PRO A 661 -17.40 2.65 4.09
N ASN A 662 -17.35 3.82 4.70
CA ASN A 662 -18.33 4.31 5.69
C ASN A 662 -19.60 4.90 5.04
N GLY A 663 -19.65 4.97 3.70
CA GLY A 663 -20.75 5.52 2.91
C GLY A 663 -20.89 7.04 2.97
N ASP A 664 -19.84 7.78 3.34
CA ASP A 664 -19.80 9.23 3.28
C ASP A 664 -19.36 9.73 1.89
N ASN A 665 -20.05 10.73 1.34
CA ASN A 665 -19.65 11.40 0.11
C ASN A 665 -19.77 12.91 0.21
N MET A 666 -18.89 13.59 -0.51
CA MET A 666 -18.83 15.05 -0.60
C MET A 666 -18.79 15.48 -2.06
N TYR A 667 -19.85 16.15 -2.50
CA TYR A 667 -19.96 16.67 -3.85
C TYR A 667 -19.96 18.19 -3.85
N VAL A 668 -19.29 18.80 -4.83
CA VAL A 668 -19.22 20.25 -5.01
C VAL A 668 -19.69 20.64 -6.39
N PHE A 669 -20.47 21.72 -6.45
CA PHE A 669 -21.08 22.25 -7.67
C PHE A 669 -20.85 23.75 -7.78
N SER A 670 -20.72 24.26 -9.00
CA SER A 670 -20.50 25.69 -9.25
C SER A 670 -21.73 26.54 -8.90
N THR A 671 -22.93 25.98 -8.92
CA THR A 671 -24.17 26.71 -8.57
C THR A 671 -25.10 25.92 -7.67
N TYR A 672 -25.97 26.63 -6.94
CA TYR A 672 -26.98 26.01 -6.08
C TYR A 672 -27.91 25.10 -6.88
N LYS A 673 -28.32 25.57 -8.06
CA LYS A 673 -29.20 24.85 -8.99
C LYS A 673 -28.62 23.50 -9.41
N GLN A 674 -27.34 23.46 -9.78
CA GLN A 674 -26.64 22.24 -10.15
C GLN A 674 -26.63 21.21 -9.01
N GLY A 675 -26.28 21.65 -7.80
CA GLY A 675 -26.31 20.79 -6.62
C GLY A 675 -27.71 20.28 -6.29
N LEU A 676 -28.74 21.11 -6.50
CA LEU A 676 -30.12 20.74 -6.21
C LEU A 676 -30.62 19.70 -7.20
N LEU A 677 -30.37 19.92 -8.50
CA LEU A 677 -30.69 18.94 -9.55
C LEU A 677 -30.01 17.60 -9.28
N PHE A 678 -28.72 17.63 -8.93
CA PHE A 678 -27.99 16.42 -8.53
C PHE A 678 -28.67 15.71 -7.36
N ALA A 679 -28.92 16.40 -6.24
CA ALA A 679 -29.46 15.75 -5.04
C ALA A 679 -30.86 15.14 -5.29
N LEU A 680 -31.70 15.85 -6.05
CA LEU A 680 -33.05 15.40 -6.39
C LEU A 680 -33.04 14.21 -7.36
N GLU A 681 -32.25 14.29 -8.43
CA GLU A 681 -32.12 13.23 -9.42
C GLU A 681 -31.41 12.00 -8.85
N ALA A 682 -30.47 12.19 -7.93
CA ALA A 682 -29.77 11.12 -7.25
C ALA A 682 -30.73 10.30 -6.37
N GLN A 683 -31.60 10.95 -5.58
CA GLN A 683 -32.62 10.24 -4.83
C GLN A 683 -33.57 9.45 -5.73
N ALA A 684 -33.98 10.03 -6.86
CA ALA A 684 -34.82 9.34 -7.84
C ALA A 684 -34.10 8.15 -8.50
N ALA A 685 -32.83 8.32 -8.88
CA ALA A 685 -32.02 7.29 -9.53
C ALA A 685 -31.74 6.11 -8.58
N LEU A 686 -31.47 6.38 -7.29
CA LEU A 686 -31.29 5.32 -6.28
C LEU A 686 -32.54 4.45 -6.12
N GLN A 687 -33.75 4.98 -6.33
CA GLN A 687 -34.97 4.16 -6.32
C GLN A 687 -35.10 3.23 -7.55
N GLN A 688 -34.43 3.58 -8.64
CA GLN A 688 -34.45 2.84 -9.91
C GLN A 688 -33.22 1.94 -10.09
N ALA A 689 -32.19 2.11 -9.25
CA ALA A 689 -30.95 1.34 -9.33
C ALA A 689 -31.19 -0.16 -9.11
N ILE A 690 -30.33 -0.97 -9.74
CA ILE A 690 -30.37 -2.43 -9.64
C ILE A 690 -29.58 -2.85 -8.40
N TRP A 691 -30.27 -2.88 -7.27
CA TRP A 691 -29.70 -3.34 -6.00
C TRP A 691 -29.56 -4.87 -5.97
N PRO A 692 -28.61 -5.42 -5.18
CA PRO A 692 -28.64 -6.83 -4.78
C PRO A 692 -30.03 -7.23 -4.28
N ASP A 693 -30.48 -8.44 -4.63
CA ASP A 693 -31.87 -8.88 -4.40
C ASP A 693 -32.27 -8.75 -2.92
N GLU A 694 -31.35 -9.06 -2.01
CA GLU A 694 -31.55 -8.99 -0.56
C GLU A 694 -31.76 -7.56 -0.05
N LEU A 695 -31.04 -6.59 -0.63
CA LEU A 695 -31.22 -5.17 -0.32
C LEU A 695 -32.45 -4.57 -1.00
N ARG A 696 -32.85 -5.13 -2.16
CA ARG A 696 -34.02 -4.69 -2.91
C ARG A 696 -35.33 -5.08 -2.19
N GLU A 697 -35.37 -6.27 -1.60
CA GLU A 697 -36.56 -6.79 -0.89
C GLU A 697 -36.80 -6.13 0.47
N ARG A 698 -35.75 -5.57 1.07
CA ARG A 698 -35.86 -4.80 2.32
C ARG A 698 -36.40 -3.40 2.04
N VAL A 699 -37.70 -3.23 2.15
CA VAL A 699 -38.31 -1.90 2.24
C VAL A 699 -38.24 -1.44 3.70
N GLY A 700 -37.36 -0.48 3.99
CA GLY A 700 -37.27 0.13 5.32
C GLY A 700 -38.54 0.95 5.68
N PRO A 701 -38.66 1.44 6.92
CA PRO A 701 -39.83 2.23 7.35
C PRO A 701 -40.06 3.50 6.53
N THR A 702 -39.03 4.00 5.85
CA THR A 702 -39.10 5.16 4.93
C THR A 702 -39.52 4.79 3.52
N GLY A 703 -39.77 3.52 3.19
CA GLY A 703 -40.15 3.11 1.83
C GLY A 703 -39.01 3.22 0.80
N VAL A 704 -37.77 3.41 1.25
CA VAL A 704 -36.57 3.49 0.41
C VAL A 704 -36.12 2.09 0.00
N ARG A 705 -35.83 1.89 -1.29
CA ARG A 705 -35.21 0.67 -1.81
C ARG A 705 -33.69 0.73 -1.67
N GLY A 706 -33.07 -0.40 -1.35
CA GLY A 706 -31.62 -0.49 -1.23
C GLY A 706 -31.06 0.19 0.02
N ILE A 707 -29.86 0.75 -0.09
CA ILE A 707 -29.22 1.48 1.02
C ILE A 707 -29.80 2.91 1.08
N PRO A 708 -30.46 3.31 2.17
CA PRO A 708 -31.04 4.65 2.25
C PRO A 708 -29.96 5.72 2.31
N VAL A 709 -30.01 6.70 1.40
CA VAL A 709 -29.06 7.82 1.37
C VAL A 709 -29.74 9.08 1.87
N ARG A 710 -29.11 9.79 2.80
CA ARG A 710 -29.56 11.12 3.22
C ARG A 710 -28.63 12.19 2.65
N MET A 711 -29.19 13.33 2.28
CA MET A 711 -28.44 14.42 1.66
C MET A 711 -28.72 15.77 2.32
N GLY A 712 -27.70 16.62 2.36
CA GLY A 712 -27.85 17.99 2.82
C GLY A 712 -26.92 18.95 2.10
N MET A 713 -27.45 20.14 1.84
CA MET A 713 -26.80 21.11 0.99
C MET A 713 -26.67 22.49 1.64
N HIS A 714 -25.61 23.20 1.26
CA HIS A 714 -25.41 24.61 1.57
C HIS A 714 -24.44 25.25 0.57
N SER A 715 -24.67 26.51 0.23
CA SER A 715 -23.76 27.29 -0.61
C SER A 715 -23.01 28.36 0.17
N GLY A 716 -21.74 28.55 -0.20
CA GLY A 716 -20.93 29.62 0.35
C GLY A 716 -19.48 29.56 -0.16
N PRO A 717 -18.64 30.51 0.29
CA PRO A 717 -17.25 30.53 -0.09
C PRO A 717 -16.54 29.31 0.49
N LEU A 718 -15.87 28.55 -0.36
CA LEU A 718 -15.03 27.42 0.05
C LEU A 718 -13.63 27.55 -0.52
N LYS A 719 -12.66 27.19 0.31
CA LYS A 719 -11.27 27.13 -0.14
C LYS A 719 -10.98 25.74 -0.68
N ARG A 720 -10.71 25.67 -1.99
CA ARG A 720 -10.20 24.49 -2.68
C ARG A 720 -8.73 24.30 -2.32
N ILE A 721 -8.37 23.08 -1.93
CA ILE A 721 -6.99 22.63 -1.75
C ILE A 721 -6.74 21.37 -2.55
N ARG A 722 -5.48 21.13 -2.84
CA ARG A 722 -5.01 19.89 -3.43
C ARG A 722 -4.46 18.98 -2.34
N ILE A 723 -4.93 17.74 -2.27
CA ILE A 723 -4.36 16.72 -1.39
C ILE A 723 -3.02 16.30 -1.97
N PRO A 724 -1.86 16.55 -1.32
CA PRO A 724 -0.55 16.35 -1.96
C PRO A 724 -0.29 14.93 -2.48
N ALA A 725 -0.65 13.90 -1.72
CA ALA A 725 -0.42 12.50 -2.07
C ALA A 725 -1.41 11.94 -3.12
N GLU A 726 -2.58 12.57 -3.25
CA GLU A 726 -3.66 12.06 -4.10
C GLU A 726 -3.93 12.93 -5.32
N GLY A 727 -3.50 14.20 -5.32
CA GLY A 727 -3.82 15.17 -6.38
C GLY A 727 -5.31 15.51 -6.48
N LEU A 728 -6.15 15.03 -5.56
CA LEU A 728 -7.57 15.34 -5.47
C LEU A 728 -7.80 16.76 -4.98
N ALA A 729 -8.92 17.36 -5.39
CA ALA A 729 -9.39 18.60 -4.79
C ALA A 729 -10.21 18.26 -3.54
N ASP A 730 -9.88 18.92 -2.44
CA ASP A 730 -10.70 18.91 -1.22
C ASP A 730 -11.08 20.34 -0.85
N TYR A 731 -12.11 20.48 -0.01
CA TYR A 731 -12.71 21.76 0.33
C TYR A 731 -12.86 21.90 1.83
N TYR A 732 -12.42 23.05 2.34
CA TYR A 732 -12.61 23.40 3.74
C TYR A 732 -13.17 24.81 3.88
N GLY A 733 -13.88 25.01 4.99
CA GLY A 733 -14.50 26.27 5.35
C GLY A 733 -15.78 26.09 6.16
N GLU A 734 -16.31 27.20 6.66
CA GLU A 734 -17.56 27.19 7.43
C GLU A 734 -18.75 26.65 6.62
N ALA A 735 -18.77 26.91 5.31
CA ALA A 735 -19.81 26.42 4.42
C ALA A 735 -19.85 24.87 4.35
N ALA A 736 -18.69 24.21 4.34
CA ALA A 736 -18.60 22.74 4.34
C ALA A 736 -19.12 22.19 5.68
N ASN A 737 -18.76 22.82 6.79
CA ASN A 737 -19.26 22.46 8.12
C ASN A 737 -20.79 22.63 8.19
N ARG A 738 -21.35 23.71 7.65
CA ARG A 738 -22.80 23.93 7.61
C ARG A 738 -23.52 22.89 6.76
N ALA A 739 -23.04 22.58 5.55
CA ALA A 739 -23.63 21.54 4.71
C ALA A 739 -23.69 20.18 5.43
N ALA A 740 -22.62 19.79 6.13
CA ALA A 740 -22.60 18.56 6.94
C ALA A 740 -23.60 18.58 8.10
N ARG A 741 -23.86 19.75 8.71
CA ARG A 741 -24.87 19.90 9.77
C ARG A 741 -26.29 19.85 9.22
N VAL A 742 -26.53 20.46 8.06
CA VAL A 742 -27.81 20.37 7.34
C VAL A 742 -28.11 18.90 7.01
N MET A 743 -27.16 18.18 6.41
CA MET A 743 -27.30 16.73 6.13
C MET A 743 -27.58 15.91 7.40
N SER A 744 -27.02 16.27 8.55
CA SER A 744 -27.23 15.53 9.79
C SER A 744 -28.66 15.57 10.33
N VAL A 745 -29.48 16.53 9.87
CA VAL A 745 -30.92 16.61 10.14
C VAL A 745 -31.71 15.65 9.26
N ALA A 746 -31.19 15.31 8.09
CA ALA A 746 -31.87 14.46 7.13
C ALA A 746 -32.02 13.00 7.61
N VAL A 747 -33.10 12.36 7.19
CA VAL A 747 -33.30 10.90 7.26
C VAL A 747 -33.02 10.26 5.90
N GLY A 748 -32.94 8.92 5.85
CA GLY A 748 -32.68 8.20 4.59
C GLY A 748 -33.79 8.43 3.55
N GLY A 749 -33.41 8.79 2.33
CA GLY A 749 -34.31 9.19 1.23
C GLY A 749 -34.59 10.70 1.16
N GLN A 750 -34.03 11.51 2.06
CA GLN A 750 -34.34 12.93 2.17
C GLN A 750 -33.21 13.82 1.63
N VAL A 751 -33.59 14.90 0.93
CA VAL A 751 -32.70 16.04 0.62
C VAL A 751 -33.10 17.21 1.50
N THR A 752 -32.16 17.72 2.29
CA THR A 752 -32.36 18.86 3.19
C THR A 752 -31.57 20.08 2.74
N CYS A 753 -32.21 21.24 2.82
CA CYS A 753 -31.66 22.50 2.33
C CYS A 753 -31.89 23.62 3.35
N VAL A 754 -31.05 24.66 3.27
CA VAL A 754 -31.31 25.93 3.94
C VAL A 754 -32.40 26.68 3.16
N GLU A 755 -33.48 27.07 3.84
CA GLU A 755 -34.68 27.62 3.19
C GLU A 755 -34.38 28.90 2.39
N VAL A 756 -33.71 29.88 3.01
CA VAL A 756 -33.45 31.18 2.37
C VAL A 756 -32.59 31.06 1.11
N GLU A 757 -31.72 30.04 1.04
CA GLU A 757 -30.90 29.78 -0.14
C GLU A 757 -31.73 29.17 -1.27
N LEU A 758 -32.60 28.21 -0.93
CA LEU A 758 -33.55 27.65 -1.89
C LEU A 758 -34.45 28.75 -2.44
N GLU A 759 -35.06 29.58 -1.60
CA GLU A 759 -35.95 30.66 -2.04
C GLU A 759 -35.25 31.66 -2.95
N ARG A 760 -34.02 32.05 -2.62
CA ARG A 760 -33.20 32.93 -3.47
C ARG A 760 -32.95 32.29 -4.83
N MET A 761 -32.61 31.01 -4.88
CA MET A 761 -32.37 30.30 -6.13
C MET A 761 -33.66 30.20 -6.96
N LEU A 762 -34.80 29.88 -6.35
CA LEU A 762 -36.09 29.80 -7.04
C LEU A 762 -36.57 31.16 -7.59
N GLN A 763 -36.22 32.27 -6.93
CA GLN A 763 -36.54 33.61 -7.44
C GLN A 763 -35.70 33.98 -8.66
N ASN A 764 -34.42 33.58 -8.67
CA ASN A 764 -33.41 34.06 -9.62
C ASN A 764 -33.15 33.12 -10.80
N GLU A 765 -33.23 31.79 -10.60
CA GLU A 765 -32.69 30.78 -11.53
C GLU A 765 -33.59 29.55 -11.76
N ASP A 766 -34.90 29.66 -11.52
CA ASP A 766 -35.86 28.54 -11.61
C ASP A 766 -36.07 27.95 -13.01
N LYS A 767 -35.77 28.70 -14.08
CA LYS A 767 -35.99 28.26 -15.46
C LYS A 767 -35.31 26.92 -15.77
N GLY A 768 -36.07 25.91 -16.16
CA GLY A 768 -35.53 24.57 -16.46
C GLY A 768 -35.23 23.70 -15.23
N LEU A 769 -35.67 24.11 -14.04
CA LEU A 769 -35.90 23.16 -12.95
C LEU A 769 -37.15 22.32 -13.24
N PRO A 770 -37.23 21.08 -12.71
CA PRO A 770 -38.50 20.39 -12.61
C PRO A 770 -39.39 21.04 -11.54
N ASP A 771 -40.69 20.73 -11.57
CA ASP A 771 -41.57 21.02 -10.43
C ASP A 771 -41.05 20.31 -9.18
N ILE A 772 -41.00 21.04 -8.06
CA ILE A 772 -40.49 20.52 -6.78
C ILE A 772 -41.51 20.69 -5.67
N LEU A 773 -41.50 19.74 -4.75
CA LEU A 773 -42.22 19.79 -3.49
C LEU A 773 -41.28 20.28 -2.40
N VAL A 774 -41.74 21.26 -1.63
CA VAL A 774 -41.01 21.84 -0.50
C VAL A 774 -41.82 21.61 0.77
N ASP A 775 -41.20 20.93 1.73
CA ASP A 775 -41.76 20.60 3.04
C ASP A 775 -40.94 21.29 4.13
N HIS A 776 -41.55 22.17 4.92
CA HIS A 776 -40.87 22.80 6.05
C HIS A 776 -40.54 21.78 7.13
N LEU A 777 -39.30 21.86 7.66
CA LEU A 777 -38.85 21.05 8.80
C LEU A 777 -38.76 21.88 10.09
N GLY A 778 -38.86 23.20 10.00
CA GLY A 778 -38.77 24.13 11.11
C GLY A 778 -37.39 24.79 11.21
N THR A 779 -37.11 25.41 12.35
CA THR A 779 -35.83 26.10 12.60
C THR A 779 -34.96 25.30 13.55
N PHE A 780 -33.65 25.31 13.30
CA PHE A 780 -32.69 24.50 14.02
C PHE A 780 -31.52 25.36 14.50
N SER A 781 -31.07 25.10 15.73
CA SER A 781 -29.75 25.52 16.19
C SER A 781 -28.73 24.47 15.76
N LEU A 782 -27.75 24.87 14.95
CA LEU A 782 -26.74 23.99 14.40
C LEU A 782 -25.43 24.16 15.17
N LYS A 783 -24.82 23.05 15.59
CA LYS A 783 -23.60 23.08 16.42
C LYS A 783 -22.45 23.78 15.68
N GLY A 784 -21.94 24.85 16.29
CA GLY A 784 -20.81 25.64 15.77
C GLY A 784 -21.24 26.70 14.77
N ILE A 785 -22.54 26.94 14.60
CA ILE A 785 -23.09 27.92 13.66
C ILE A 785 -23.94 28.91 14.45
N PRO A 786 -23.63 30.23 14.38
CA PRO A 786 -24.40 31.24 15.08
C PRO A 786 -25.86 31.31 14.61
N GLY A 787 -26.78 31.52 15.55
CA GLY A 787 -28.20 31.76 15.28
C GLY A 787 -29.03 30.50 15.02
N VAL A 788 -30.21 30.70 14.45
CA VAL A 788 -31.13 29.65 14.04
C VAL A 788 -31.19 29.58 12.52
N THR A 789 -31.25 28.36 11.98
CA THR A 789 -31.30 28.10 10.53
C THR A 789 -32.63 27.43 10.20
N SER A 790 -33.40 28.03 9.28
CA SER A 790 -34.63 27.39 8.77
C SER A 790 -34.28 26.34 7.72
N LEU A 791 -34.82 25.13 7.90
CA LEU A 791 -34.53 23.99 7.03
C LEU A 791 -35.80 23.47 6.36
N VAL A 792 -35.64 23.02 5.12
CA VAL A 792 -36.70 22.43 4.30
C VAL A 792 -36.23 21.11 3.71
N GLN A 793 -37.18 20.21 3.49
CA GLN A 793 -37.02 19.04 2.62
C GLN A 793 -37.46 19.43 1.20
N VAL A 794 -36.71 18.97 0.20
CA VAL A 794 -37.06 19.13 -1.22
C VAL A 794 -37.15 17.77 -1.91
N ALA A 795 -38.16 17.57 -2.76
CA ALA A 795 -38.37 16.31 -3.50
C ALA A 795 -39.05 16.53 -4.87
N LEU A 796 -38.83 15.60 -5.82
CA LEU A 796 -39.43 15.67 -7.17
C LEU A 796 -40.87 15.16 -7.25
N THR A 797 -41.25 14.24 -6.36
CA THR A 797 -42.56 13.58 -6.41
C THR A 797 -43.12 13.40 -5.01
N GLU A 798 -44.44 13.23 -4.90
CA GLU A 798 -45.06 12.92 -3.61
C GLU A 798 -44.49 11.66 -2.97
N THR A 799 -44.18 10.64 -3.78
CA THR A 799 -43.58 9.39 -3.31
C THR A 799 -42.26 9.65 -2.61
N LEU A 800 -41.35 10.40 -3.25
CA LEU A 800 -40.06 10.76 -2.66
C LEU A 800 -40.24 11.67 -1.43
N ALA A 801 -41.17 12.62 -1.47
CA ALA A 801 -41.45 13.49 -0.33
C ALA A 801 -41.96 12.71 0.90
N ARG A 802 -42.69 11.60 0.69
CA ARG A 802 -43.17 10.73 1.78
C ARG A 802 -42.05 9.88 2.40
N GLN A 803 -40.96 9.60 1.68
CA GLN A 803 -39.84 8.82 2.23
C GLN A 803 -39.17 9.52 3.41
N GLY A 804 -38.99 10.85 3.31
CA GLY A 804 -38.53 11.68 4.43
C GLY A 804 -39.66 12.13 5.37
N GLY A 805 -40.89 12.29 4.87
CA GLY A 805 -42.11 12.42 5.68
C GLY A 805 -42.13 13.58 6.69
N ARG A 806 -41.46 14.71 6.40
CA ARG A 806 -41.20 15.82 7.36
C ARG A 806 -40.51 15.39 8.66
N GLN A 807 -39.97 14.18 8.68
CA GLN A 807 -39.17 13.66 9.78
C GLN A 807 -37.78 14.30 9.71
N PHE A 808 -37.11 14.28 10.86
CA PHE A 808 -35.73 14.70 10.99
C PHE A 808 -35.03 13.84 12.03
N THR A 809 -33.72 13.70 11.87
CA THR A 809 -32.86 13.01 12.82
C THR A 809 -32.58 13.92 14.01
N VAL A 810 -32.93 13.47 15.22
CA VAL A 810 -32.55 14.16 16.45
C VAL A 810 -31.05 13.92 16.70
N SER A 811 -30.26 14.98 16.76
CA SER A 811 -28.82 14.86 16.99
C SER A 811 -28.25 15.99 17.84
N LYS A 812 -27.10 15.75 18.48
CA LYS A 812 -26.33 16.82 19.16
C LYS A 812 -25.78 17.87 18.19
N LYS A 813 -25.81 17.59 16.88
CA LYS A 813 -25.29 18.47 15.83
C LYS A 813 -26.35 19.48 15.36
N ALA A 814 -27.63 19.16 15.52
CA ALA A 814 -28.74 20.01 15.12
C ALA A 814 -29.95 19.79 16.05
N GLN A 815 -30.36 20.83 16.75
CA GLN A 815 -31.49 20.81 17.68
C GLN A 815 -32.61 21.70 17.16
N GLN A 816 -33.82 21.17 17.04
CA GLN A 816 -34.98 21.95 16.61
C GLN A 816 -35.34 22.99 17.69
N VAL A 817 -35.58 24.23 17.26
CA VAL A 817 -35.95 25.36 18.13
C VAL A 817 -37.43 25.69 17.95
N HIS A 818 -37.88 25.82 16.70
CA HIS A 818 -39.29 26.01 16.38
C HIS A 818 -39.78 24.92 15.40
N PRO A 819 -40.94 24.30 15.66
CA PRO A 819 -41.50 23.28 14.79
C PRO A 819 -41.93 23.85 13.44
N ALA A 820 -42.04 22.99 12.44
CA ALA A 820 -42.53 23.34 11.11
C ALA A 820 -44.00 23.76 11.10
N SER A 821 -44.39 24.58 10.11
CA SER A 821 -45.78 24.70 9.69
C SER A 821 -46.23 23.42 8.97
N ALA A 822 -47.52 23.08 9.02
CA ALA A 822 -48.04 21.83 8.45
C ALA A 822 -48.24 21.88 6.91
N GLU A 823 -47.82 22.94 6.23
CA GLU A 823 -48.12 23.16 4.81
C GLU A 823 -46.99 22.67 3.90
N ARG A 824 -47.36 21.90 2.87
CA ARG A 824 -46.46 21.52 1.77
C ARG A 824 -46.68 22.53 0.65
N ARG A 825 -45.60 23.05 0.10
CA ARG A 825 -45.65 23.96 -1.05
C ARG A 825 -45.20 23.23 -2.31
N ILE A 826 -45.92 23.46 -3.41
CA ILE A 826 -45.47 23.07 -4.75
C ILE A 826 -44.87 24.31 -5.40
N HIS A 827 -43.61 24.24 -5.82
CA HIS A 827 -43.02 25.25 -6.69
C HIS A 827 -43.11 24.74 -8.13
N LYS A 828 -43.84 25.49 -8.97
CA LYS A 828 -43.90 25.25 -10.41
C LYS A 828 -42.82 26.07 -11.09
N ALA A 829 -41.89 25.38 -11.75
CA ALA A 829 -40.78 26.04 -12.42
C ALA A 829 -41.25 26.81 -13.67
N ARG A 830 -40.50 27.83 -14.07
CA ARG A 830 -40.79 28.69 -15.23
C ARG A 830 -40.37 28.10 -16.57
#